data_AF-A0A3M7N7T8-F1
#
_entry.id   AF-A0A3M7N7T8-F1
#
_cell.length_a   1.000
_cell.length_b   1.000
_cell.length_c   1.000
_cell.angle_alpha   90.00
_cell.angle_beta   90.00
_cell.angle_gamma   90.00
#
_symmetry.space_group_name_H-M   'P 1'
#
loop_
_entity.id
_entity.type
_entity.pdbx_description
1 polymer ?
#
loop_
_entity_poly.entity_id
_entity_poly.type
_entity_poly.pdbx_seq_one_letter_code
_entity_poly.pdbx_strand_id
1 'polypeptide(L)'
;MFNTGQLNRSHVDKIKLACTGWTLLMIGSNNQQTGWDPHPQRRVVPGRPGLRTQQPAQPGPEPPHVGHLYSLVLADVLKRWHQLKGDAHAYLLAGTDEHGMKVQKAAEKAKVDVKLFCDQGADQFLDLAHAANVSQTRFIRTTDDDHKAAVDSFWRELNHRGYLYEAKHEGWYCVSDETFYPESQIHMVLDPSTGRKLYASMETGKEVTWSSETNYHFKLSDFRDSLLKHYHDNPAFIVPRERMNFIIKEVTAGLSDLSVSRPSSRLSWGIPVPGDETQTIYVWLDALINYLTATGWPHKTARDHDWIWPPDCQVIGKDIIRFHCIYWPAFLMALDLPLPKQFLSHAHWTMNQEKMSKSLGNVVNPFFAMDRFGVDTIRYYMIRDGGIVDDSAYENSFVIARYKKDLQGGFGNLVSRIVRSKKWKLTDSVRQATGESSIAPDWFDGWEKTINGLVHESDQAMTALNPREASARLIDIIYETNKMFHMNEIWRLAESTDPKDEQTVTWTVYGAADALRVAAISLQPIMPEKMKMALDMLGVNPQKRSWEFASAQEVEGDPNENDVAKSRSKFRKLMILTALFLSLFIAALDITIVATAVPTITADLHSPSGYAWIGGAYVIANASGVPIWAKLSDIWGRKPILLLAVLVFMASSIICALAVNMKMLIIGRAVQGVAGGGLILMVNIVISDLFSMRQRSLILGLTEGIWAIAGAIGPILGGVLTDLASWRWCWWINLPICGVGFLILLIFLNVHNPRTNFRDGIKAIDWAGSLSILAFTLMLLIGLDFGGNAFPWSSPKVICLVVFGLLCLGVFVFSEHRLAEYPLVPLNLFNERSNIGSLGVSFFHGMTFIAGEYYLPLYFQAVKLASPLRSGALLAPLIVTTAVCGTCSGVFIHQTGKYRIIIWTGAITLTLGTGLYISMSPTTSIGAIIGFQLIAGIGSGMLFQPPLISLQAFVTDQNDVATATSTFSFVRCIALAFSIILGGVVFQNSMDKQAPRLAKAGLSAELLAQLSGKNAAAHVNVAATLRDQAQRRAVESAFAASMRNMWIVFCCFGFLTIASSALVKSKKLSREHTETEV
;
A
#
# COMPACT_ATOMS: atom_id res chain seq x y z
N MET A 1 18.36 59.67 -8.17
CA MET A 1 19.34 58.85 -7.44
C MET A 1 18.72 58.43 -6.11
N PHE A 2 18.30 57.18 -5.98
CA PHE A 2 18.22 56.47 -4.70
C PHE A 2 18.51 54.99 -5.01
N ASN A 3 19.32 54.34 -4.17
CA ASN A 3 19.97 53.08 -4.53
C ASN A 3 19.29 51.92 -3.78
N THR A 4 18.38 51.21 -4.46
CA THR A 4 17.77 49.98 -3.94
C THR A 4 18.79 48.85 -3.97
N GLY A 5 19.59 48.76 -2.90
CA GLY A 5 20.65 47.76 -2.76
C GLY A 5 20.14 46.34 -2.95
N GLN A 6 20.86 45.55 -3.75
CA GLN A 6 20.60 44.13 -3.92
C GLN A 6 20.75 43.41 -2.57
N LEU A 7 19.68 42.79 -2.07
CA LEU A 7 19.80 41.88 -0.92
C LEU A 7 20.62 40.66 -1.34
N ASN A 8 21.81 40.56 -0.76
CA ASN A 8 22.84 39.62 -1.16
C ASN A 8 22.41 38.17 -0.83
N ARG A 9 22.35 37.29 -1.84
CA ARG A 9 22.04 35.85 -1.68
C ARG A 9 23.25 35.10 -1.11
N SER A 10 23.56 35.32 0.16
CA SER A 10 24.54 34.54 0.92
C SER A 10 24.21 34.56 2.41
N HIS A 11 24.29 33.40 3.06
CA HIS A 11 23.70 33.06 4.36
C HIS A 11 22.18 32.89 4.31
N VAL A 12 21.75 31.64 4.15
CA VAL A 12 20.44 31.18 4.61
C VAL A 12 20.62 30.82 6.07
N ASP A 13 19.98 31.55 6.97
CA ASP A 13 19.95 31.19 8.40
C ASP A 13 19.18 29.88 8.55
N LYS A 14 19.88 28.80 8.93
CA LYS A 14 19.30 27.48 9.20
C LYS A 14 18.36 27.58 10.41
N ILE A 15 17.11 27.19 10.26
CA ILE A 15 16.10 27.32 11.32
C ILE A 15 16.02 26.00 12.12
N LYS A 16 16.08 26.14 13.43
CA LYS A 16 16.35 25.05 14.37
C LYS A 16 15.25 24.98 15.41
N LEU A 17 14.50 23.90 15.37
CA LEU A 17 13.37 23.63 16.27
C LEU A 17 13.70 22.45 17.18
N ALA A 18 13.35 22.57 18.45
CA ALA A 18 13.33 21.45 19.37
C ALA A 18 11.94 21.29 19.97
N CYS A 19 11.47 20.05 20.09
CA CYS A 19 10.19 19.75 20.71
C CYS A 19 10.39 19.00 22.03
N THR A 20 9.78 19.51 23.09
CA THR A 20 9.73 18.90 24.42
C THR A 20 8.37 19.11 25.10
N GLY A 21 7.30 19.28 24.32
CA GLY A 21 5.94 19.01 24.82
C GLY A 21 5.72 17.51 25.02
N TRP A 22 6.45 16.93 25.98
CA TRP A 22 6.45 15.53 26.36
C TRP A 22 6.93 14.53 25.27
N THR A 23 7.82 14.97 24.37
CA THR A 23 9.03 14.18 23.98
C THR A 23 10.06 14.15 25.15
N LEU A 24 9.49 13.93 26.34
CA LEU A 24 10.02 14.20 27.68
C LEU A 24 8.92 13.69 28.65
N LEU A 25 8.59 12.40 28.54
CA LEU A 25 7.28 11.86 28.91
C LEU A 25 7.21 11.42 30.38
N MET A 26 6.30 12.06 31.11
CA MET A 26 6.23 12.04 32.56
C MET A 26 4.89 11.48 33.09
N ILE A 27 4.42 10.31 32.62
CA ILE A 27 3.32 9.64 33.38
C ILE A 27 3.85 9.33 34.78
N GLY A 28 3.06 9.68 35.79
CA GLY A 28 3.43 9.78 37.20
C GLY A 28 4.42 8.71 37.69
N SER A 29 5.74 8.97 37.68
CA SER A 29 6.39 10.26 37.38
C SER A 29 7.86 10.05 36.97
N ASN A 30 8.70 11.10 37.04
CA ASN A 30 10.15 11.20 36.74
C ASN A 30 10.81 10.02 36.05
N ASN A 31 11.61 10.41 35.09
CA ASN A 31 12.90 9.81 34.90
C ASN A 31 12.90 8.39 34.37
N GLN A 32 12.80 8.36 33.05
CA GLN A 32 14.03 8.35 32.28
C GLN A 32 14.57 6.95 31.88
N GLN A 33 14.67 6.81 30.55
CA GLN A 33 14.96 5.73 29.62
C GLN A 33 16.40 5.03 29.69
N THR A 34 17.31 4.58 28.76
CA THR A 34 17.79 4.84 27.35
C THR A 34 18.66 3.72 26.68
N GLY A 35 19.12 3.84 25.41
CA GLY A 35 20.56 3.77 24.96
C GLY A 35 20.81 3.45 23.46
N TRP A 36 21.70 4.16 22.74
CA TRP A 36 21.99 4.05 21.28
C TRP A 36 23.52 4.09 20.95
N ASP A 37 23.97 3.46 19.85
CA ASP A 37 25.34 3.58 19.28
C ASP A 37 25.34 3.24 17.75
N PRO A 38 26.25 3.76 16.88
CA PRO A 38 25.99 3.90 15.43
C PRO A 38 26.38 2.76 14.46
N HIS A 39 25.98 2.96 13.19
CA HIS A 39 26.17 2.09 12.03
C HIS A 39 27.61 1.56 11.79
N PRO A 40 27.72 0.30 11.32
CA PRO A 40 27.82 0.10 9.87
C PRO A 40 26.89 -0.97 9.26
N GLN A 41 26.81 -0.98 7.92
CA GLN A 41 26.09 -1.92 7.04
C GLN A 41 24.55 -1.86 7.06
N ARG A 42 23.96 -1.22 6.03
CA ARG A 42 22.52 -1.22 5.76
C ARG A 42 22.04 -2.59 5.27
N ARG A 43 21.20 -3.27 6.06
CA ARG A 43 20.12 -4.12 5.54
C ARG A 43 18.81 -3.35 5.70
N VAL A 44 18.07 -3.16 4.61
CA VAL A 44 16.70 -2.65 4.68
C VAL A 44 15.79 -3.84 5.03
N VAL A 45 15.17 -3.80 6.20
CA VAL A 45 14.14 -4.77 6.62
C VAL A 45 12.76 -4.14 6.33
N PRO A 46 11.88 -4.79 5.54
CA PRO A 46 10.67 -4.17 5.01
C PRO A 46 9.46 -4.37 5.93
N GLY A 47 9.41 -3.65 7.05
CA GLY A 47 8.27 -3.69 7.98
C GLY A 47 7.03 -2.93 7.49
N ARG A 48 5.98 -3.64 7.03
CA ARG A 48 4.61 -3.08 7.05
C ARG A 48 4.12 -2.99 8.51
N PRO A 49 3.29 -2.00 8.88
CA PRO A 49 2.69 -1.93 10.22
C PRO A 49 1.68 -3.06 10.43
N GLY A 50 2.12 -4.15 11.08
CA GLY A 50 1.27 -5.30 11.38
C GLY A 50 0.42 -5.08 12.63
N LEU A 51 -0.83 -5.55 12.61
CA LEU A 51 -1.57 -5.79 13.84
C LEU A 51 -0.79 -6.82 14.67
N ARG A 52 -0.19 -6.39 15.79
CA ARG A 52 0.30 -7.33 16.80
C ARG A 52 -0.89 -8.14 17.32
N THR A 53 -0.81 -9.46 17.15
CA THR A 53 -1.74 -10.39 17.81
C THR A 53 -1.64 -10.22 19.33
N GLN A 54 -2.76 -10.38 20.03
CA GLN A 54 -2.79 -10.26 21.49
C GLN A 54 -2.07 -11.44 22.15
N GLN A 55 -0.75 -11.30 22.33
CA GLN A 55 -0.10 -11.90 23.49
C GLN A 55 -0.62 -11.24 24.78
N PRO A 56 -0.61 -11.92 25.93
CA PRO A 56 -0.90 -11.28 27.21
C PRO A 56 0.05 -10.11 27.43
N ALA A 57 -0.48 -8.96 27.87
CA ALA A 57 0.33 -7.76 28.05
C ALA A 57 1.40 -7.97 29.13
N GLN A 58 2.67 -8.06 28.70
CA GLN A 58 3.82 -7.90 29.57
C GLN A 58 3.78 -6.47 30.16
N PRO A 59 4.13 -6.28 31.45
CA PRO A 59 4.25 -4.94 32.02
C PRO A 59 5.44 -4.22 31.37
N GLY A 60 5.16 -3.17 30.60
CA GLY A 60 6.16 -2.37 29.88
C GLY A 60 5.99 -0.86 30.15
N PRO A 61 6.81 -0.03 29.49
CA PRO A 61 6.77 1.43 29.63
C PRO A 61 5.45 2.02 29.12
N GLU A 62 5.18 3.24 29.56
CA GLU A 62 3.83 3.80 29.49
C GLU A 62 3.53 4.38 28.08
N PRO A 63 2.58 3.81 27.31
CA PRO A 63 2.37 4.21 25.92
C PRO A 63 1.96 5.68 25.79
N PRO A 64 2.43 6.36 24.72
CA PRO A 64 2.23 7.79 24.57
C PRO A 64 0.77 8.16 24.31
N HIS A 65 0.37 9.35 24.77
CA HIS A 65 -0.97 9.90 24.64
C HIS A 65 -0.99 11.15 23.75
N VAL A 66 -2.19 11.61 23.36
CA VAL A 66 -2.37 12.73 22.40
C VAL A 66 -1.65 14.04 22.77
N GLY A 67 -1.30 14.27 24.04
CA GLY A 67 -0.44 15.40 24.42
C GLY A 67 0.90 15.41 23.68
N HIS A 68 1.54 14.25 23.51
CA HIS A 68 2.87 14.15 22.88
C HIS A 68 2.74 14.30 21.37
N LEU A 69 1.66 13.74 20.81
CA LEU A 69 1.30 13.91 19.41
C LEU A 69 1.09 15.39 19.08
N TYR A 70 0.38 16.15 19.93
CA TYR A 70 0.13 17.57 19.69
C TYR A 70 1.44 18.34 19.51
N SER A 71 2.38 18.16 20.42
CA SER A 71 3.63 18.92 20.45
C SER A 71 4.60 18.49 19.35
N LEU A 72 4.72 17.18 19.09
CA LEU A 72 5.43 16.64 17.94
C LEU A 72 4.91 17.23 16.62
N VAL A 73 3.58 17.26 16.44
CA VAL A 73 2.93 17.85 15.26
C VAL A 73 3.13 19.37 15.22
N LEU A 74 3.05 20.07 16.35
CA LEU A 74 3.22 21.52 16.42
C LEU A 74 4.63 21.96 15.99
N ALA A 75 5.67 21.26 16.45
CA ALA A 75 7.05 21.51 16.04
C ALA A 75 7.32 21.07 14.59
N ASP A 76 6.75 19.96 14.14
CA ASP A 76 6.83 19.50 12.74
C ASP A 76 6.13 20.47 11.76
N VAL A 77 5.02 21.08 12.17
CA VAL A 77 4.29 22.10 11.40
C VAL A 77 5.11 23.38 11.25
N LEU A 78 5.74 23.86 12.33
CA LEU A 78 6.69 24.98 12.26
C LEU A 78 7.87 24.64 11.32
N LYS A 79 8.48 23.47 11.50
CA LYS A 79 9.62 23.02 10.69
C LYS A 79 9.28 22.90 9.21
N ARG A 80 8.16 22.23 8.88
CA ARG A 80 7.69 22.07 7.50
C ARG A 80 7.28 23.41 6.85
N TRP A 81 6.83 24.41 7.62
CA TRP A 81 6.58 25.77 7.11
C TRP A 81 7.89 26.48 6.76
N HIS A 82 8.94 26.37 7.57
CA HIS A 82 10.27 26.88 7.20
C HIS A 82 10.85 26.17 5.97
N GLN A 83 10.69 24.84 5.86
CA GLN A 83 11.05 24.09 4.65
C GLN A 83 10.25 24.55 3.42
N LEU A 84 8.95 24.82 3.57
CA LEU A 84 8.10 25.35 2.51
C LEU A 84 8.56 26.75 2.04
N LYS A 85 9.04 27.59 2.97
CA LYS A 85 9.65 28.91 2.70
C LYS A 85 11.10 28.85 2.18
N GLY A 86 11.63 27.66 1.93
CA GLY A 86 12.91 27.45 1.26
C GLY A 86 14.09 27.05 2.15
N ASP A 87 13.91 26.95 3.48
CA ASP A 87 14.97 26.40 4.35
C ASP A 87 15.04 24.87 4.24
N ALA A 88 15.75 24.40 3.23
CA ALA A 88 16.05 22.97 3.04
C ALA A 88 16.88 22.35 4.19
N HIS A 89 17.45 23.16 5.09
CA HIS A 89 18.28 22.72 6.21
C HIS A 89 17.58 22.77 7.57
N ALA A 90 16.28 23.09 7.60
CA ALA A 90 15.51 23.20 8.84
C ALA A 90 15.61 21.92 9.70
N TYR A 91 16.13 22.07 10.92
CA TYR A 91 16.42 20.96 11.82
C TYR A 91 15.30 20.82 12.86
N LEU A 92 14.79 19.61 13.05
CA LEU A 92 13.85 19.29 14.13
C LEU A 92 14.46 18.25 15.07
N LEU A 93 14.63 18.63 16.34
CA LEU A 93 14.95 17.69 17.41
C LEU A 93 13.65 17.16 18.03
N ALA A 94 13.47 15.85 17.98
CA ALA A 94 12.58 15.08 18.85
C ALA A 94 13.45 14.15 19.70
N GLY A 95 12.86 13.42 20.65
CA GLY A 95 13.60 12.49 21.48
C GLY A 95 12.84 12.09 22.73
N THR A 96 13.59 11.66 23.71
CA THR A 96 13.08 11.27 25.02
C THR A 96 14.06 11.67 26.13
N ASP A 97 13.54 11.68 27.35
CA ASP A 97 14.25 11.99 28.60
C ASP A 97 14.72 10.66 29.20
N GLU A 98 16.02 10.46 29.45
CA GLU A 98 16.64 9.14 29.58
C GLU A 98 17.61 8.59 30.75
N HIS A 99 18.07 9.30 31.83
CA HIS A 99 18.50 8.76 33.19
C HIS A 99 17.61 8.95 34.54
N GLY A 100 17.09 7.94 35.30
CA GLY A 100 16.79 8.10 36.78
C GLY A 100 15.52 7.54 37.50
N MET A 101 15.03 8.27 38.54
CA MET A 101 14.33 7.71 39.72
C MET A 101 12.93 7.07 39.53
N LYS A 102 11.89 7.78 39.07
CA LYS A 102 10.51 7.22 39.12
C LYS A 102 10.20 6.27 37.94
N VAL A 103 11.01 6.18 36.87
CA VAL A 103 10.99 5.02 35.95
C VAL A 103 12.07 3.98 36.21
N GLN A 104 13.10 4.25 37.03
CA GLN A 104 13.68 3.19 37.86
C GLN A 104 12.55 2.54 38.70
N LYS A 105 11.75 3.32 39.46
CA LYS A 105 10.58 2.79 40.19
C LYS A 105 9.52 2.14 39.28
N ALA A 106 9.31 2.65 38.05
CA ALA A 106 8.34 2.05 37.12
C ALA A 106 8.84 0.73 36.51
N ALA A 107 10.14 0.63 36.20
CA ALA A 107 10.78 -0.61 35.77
C ALA A 107 10.84 -1.65 36.90
N GLU A 108 11.21 -1.23 38.12
CA GLU A 108 11.12 -2.04 39.35
C GLU A 108 9.69 -2.57 39.57
N LYS A 109 8.68 -1.71 39.44
CA LYS A 109 7.25 -2.06 39.54
C LYS A 109 6.78 -2.98 38.41
N ALA A 110 7.31 -2.81 37.20
CA ALA A 110 7.09 -3.70 36.06
C ALA A 110 7.85 -5.02 36.19
N LYS A 111 8.88 -5.09 37.04
CA LYS A 111 9.86 -6.19 37.16
C LYS A 111 10.64 -6.44 35.86
N VAL A 112 10.97 -5.36 35.17
CA VAL A 112 11.81 -5.36 33.98
C VAL A 112 13.12 -4.66 34.33
N ASP A 113 14.23 -5.10 33.73
CA ASP A 113 15.48 -4.35 33.76
C ASP A 113 15.24 -2.91 33.27
N VAL A 114 15.89 -1.92 33.89
CA VAL A 114 15.64 -0.52 33.57
C VAL A 114 16.05 -0.25 32.12
N LYS A 115 17.27 -0.60 31.71
CA LYS A 115 17.78 -0.42 30.33
C LYS A 115 16.79 -0.96 29.27
N LEU A 116 16.19 -2.13 29.50
CA LEU A 116 15.21 -2.76 28.62
C LEU A 116 13.79 -2.18 28.69
N PHE A 117 13.25 -1.92 29.89
CA PHE A 117 11.97 -1.18 30.07
C PHE A 117 12.01 0.11 29.27
N CYS A 118 13.19 0.71 29.26
CA CYS A 118 13.45 1.97 28.64
C CYS A 118 13.57 1.90 27.11
N ASP A 119 14.34 0.98 26.52
CA ASP A 119 14.39 0.87 25.06
C ASP A 119 13.00 0.63 24.43
N GLN A 120 12.15 -0.15 25.10
CA GLN A 120 10.74 -0.33 24.70
C GLN A 120 9.91 0.97 24.74
N GLY A 121 10.38 2.00 25.43
CA GLY A 121 9.75 3.32 25.51
C GLY A 121 10.13 4.18 24.32
N ALA A 122 11.43 4.25 23.99
CA ALA A 122 11.92 4.98 22.81
C ALA A 122 11.24 4.48 21.53
N ASP A 123 11.18 3.16 21.35
CA ASP A 123 10.51 2.53 20.21
C ASP A 123 9.06 3.02 20.07
N GLN A 124 8.30 3.12 21.16
CA GLN A 124 6.88 3.55 21.12
C GLN A 124 6.67 5.02 20.74
N PHE A 125 7.64 5.90 21.02
CA PHE A 125 7.57 7.31 20.61
C PHE A 125 8.08 7.50 19.19
N LEU A 126 9.11 6.76 18.80
CA LEU A 126 9.61 6.74 17.45
C LEU A 126 8.53 6.19 16.49
N ASP A 127 7.84 5.13 16.89
CA ASP A 127 6.61 4.63 16.25
C ASP A 127 5.50 5.69 16.21
N LEU A 128 5.29 6.48 17.28
CA LEU A 128 4.31 7.57 17.27
C LEU A 128 4.70 8.67 16.27
N ALA A 129 5.97 9.08 16.26
CA ALA A 129 6.47 10.11 15.33
C ALA A 129 6.33 9.65 13.87
N HIS A 130 6.69 8.40 13.58
CA HIS A 130 6.48 7.78 12.26
C HIS A 130 4.99 7.69 11.89
N ALA A 131 4.13 7.19 12.79
CA ALA A 131 2.69 7.08 12.56
C ALA A 131 2.00 8.45 12.37
N ALA A 132 2.58 9.51 12.96
CA ALA A 132 2.10 10.89 12.83
C ALA A 132 2.66 11.66 11.62
N ASN A 133 3.48 11.01 10.78
CA ASN A 133 4.23 11.66 9.68
C ASN A 133 5.03 12.88 10.19
N VAL A 134 5.74 12.73 11.30
CA VAL A 134 6.66 13.75 11.84
C VAL A 134 7.99 13.62 11.10
N SER A 135 8.63 14.75 10.81
CA SER A 135 9.87 14.83 10.04
C SER A 135 11.09 15.21 10.90
N GLN A 136 11.25 14.57 12.07
CA GLN A 136 12.40 14.81 12.96
C GLN A 136 13.74 14.50 12.29
N THR A 137 14.75 15.33 12.55
CA THR A 137 16.11 15.21 12.01
C THR A 137 17.01 14.36 12.90
N ARG A 138 16.88 14.48 14.23
CA ARG A 138 17.38 13.52 15.23
C ARG A 138 16.24 13.13 16.16
N PHE A 139 16.22 11.87 16.57
CA PHE A 139 15.50 11.42 17.77
C PHE A 139 16.59 11.17 18.83
N ILE A 140 16.74 12.09 19.79
CA ILE A 140 17.80 12.02 20.82
C ILE A 140 17.34 11.24 22.04
N ARG A 141 18.32 10.67 22.74
CA ARG A 141 18.12 9.83 23.91
C ARG A 141 19.24 10.08 24.93
N THR A 142 18.98 10.31 26.22
CA THR A 142 20.02 10.81 27.15
C THR A 142 21.10 9.81 27.61
N THR A 143 20.88 8.51 27.84
CA THR A 143 22.00 7.51 27.91
C THR A 143 22.61 7.19 26.52
N ASP A 144 22.39 7.98 25.46
CA ASP A 144 23.30 8.00 24.30
C ASP A 144 24.70 8.38 24.82
N ASP A 145 25.74 7.70 24.35
CA ASP A 145 27.09 7.94 24.87
C ASP A 145 27.63 9.33 24.49
N ASP A 146 27.14 9.95 23.39
CA ASP A 146 27.44 11.35 23.06
C ASP A 146 26.74 12.35 24.00
N HIS A 147 25.57 12.01 24.53
CA HIS A 147 24.88 12.82 25.52
C HIS A 147 25.54 12.70 26.91
N LYS A 148 25.89 11.49 27.36
CA LYS A 148 26.66 11.30 28.61
C LYS A 148 27.95 12.12 28.59
N ALA A 149 28.71 12.07 27.49
CA ALA A 149 29.95 12.82 27.32
C ALA A 149 29.71 14.34 27.34
N ALA A 150 28.59 14.82 26.80
CA ALA A 150 28.18 16.21 26.92
C ALA A 150 27.85 16.59 28.38
N VAL A 151 27.06 15.80 29.11
CA VAL A 151 26.70 16.14 30.50
C VAL A 151 27.91 16.11 31.44
N ASP A 152 28.81 15.14 31.29
CA ASP A 152 30.11 15.11 31.99
C ASP A 152 30.91 16.40 31.73
N SER A 153 31.02 16.81 30.46
CA SER A 153 31.75 18.02 30.07
C SER A 153 31.09 19.30 30.59
N PHE A 154 29.76 19.37 30.58
CA PHE A 154 28.98 20.53 31.06
C PHE A 154 29.12 20.68 32.58
N TRP A 155 29.05 19.55 33.31
CA TRP A 155 29.28 19.53 34.75
C TRP A 155 30.71 19.95 35.11
N ARG A 156 31.72 19.41 34.42
CA ARG A 156 33.12 19.78 34.65
C ARG A 156 33.35 21.28 34.48
N GLU A 157 32.78 21.89 33.44
CA GLU A 157 32.93 23.33 33.21
C GLU A 157 32.16 24.18 34.25
N LEU A 158 30.93 23.78 34.64
CA LEU A 158 30.21 24.44 35.75
C LEU A 158 31.00 24.39 37.07
N ASN A 159 31.63 23.24 37.38
CA ASN A 159 32.44 23.04 38.57
C ASN A 159 33.75 23.86 38.50
N HIS A 160 34.45 23.81 37.37
CA HIS A 160 35.68 24.55 37.10
C HIS A 160 35.50 26.07 37.22
N ARG A 161 34.34 26.59 36.78
CA ARG A 161 33.95 28.00 36.93
C ARG A 161 33.44 28.38 38.34
N GLY A 162 33.33 27.41 39.26
CA GLY A 162 32.89 27.65 40.63
C GLY A 162 31.39 27.95 40.78
N TYR A 163 30.55 27.54 39.82
CA TYR A 163 29.09 27.65 39.91
C TYR A 163 28.43 26.49 40.67
N LEU A 164 29.17 25.41 40.91
CA LEU A 164 28.76 24.30 41.77
C LEU A 164 29.45 24.38 43.13
N TYR A 165 28.72 24.00 44.18
CA TYR A 165 29.25 23.82 45.52
C TYR A 165 28.50 22.70 46.25
N GLU A 166 29.15 22.02 47.20
CA GLU A 166 28.53 20.99 48.02
C GLU A 166 27.80 21.65 49.22
N ALA A 167 26.55 21.25 49.48
CA ALA A 167 25.80 21.72 50.64
C ALA A 167 24.81 20.66 51.15
N LYS A 168 24.56 20.71 52.46
CA LYS A 168 23.60 19.84 53.14
C LYS A 168 22.18 20.38 52.93
N HIS A 169 21.32 19.60 52.28
CA HIS A 169 19.92 19.93 52.06
C HIS A 169 19.07 19.18 53.08
N GLU A 170 18.36 19.90 53.94
CA GLU A 170 17.55 19.32 55.03
C GLU A 170 16.11 19.85 54.97
N GLY A 171 15.13 18.96 55.04
CA GLY A 171 13.72 19.37 54.99
C GLY A 171 12.73 18.22 54.79
N TRP A 172 11.44 18.56 54.77
CA TRP A 172 10.36 17.61 54.57
C TRP A 172 10.22 17.21 53.10
N TYR A 173 10.63 16.00 52.74
CA TYR A 173 10.63 15.51 51.36
C TYR A 173 9.37 14.70 51.04
N CYS A 174 8.71 14.99 49.93
CA CYS A 174 7.65 14.11 49.41
C CYS A 174 8.23 13.08 48.42
N VAL A 175 8.15 11.78 48.72
CA VAL A 175 8.67 10.73 47.82
C VAL A 175 7.77 10.53 46.57
N SER A 176 6.50 10.91 46.65
CA SER A 176 5.56 10.94 45.52
C SER A 176 5.90 12.07 44.54
N ASP A 177 6.06 13.28 45.09
CA ASP A 177 6.11 14.49 44.28
C ASP A 177 7.57 14.90 43.95
N GLU A 178 8.52 14.41 44.75
CA GLU A 178 9.98 14.66 44.74
C GLU A 178 10.44 16.11 44.95
N THR A 179 9.52 16.97 45.37
CA THR A 179 9.90 18.26 45.95
C THR A 179 10.17 18.13 47.45
N PHE A 180 11.04 18.99 47.95
CA PHE A 180 11.01 19.39 49.36
C PHE A 180 9.84 20.36 49.55
N TYR A 181 9.12 20.19 50.66
CA TYR A 181 8.11 21.12 51.14
C TYR A 181 8.65 21.90 52.35
N PRO A 182 8.46 23.23 52.42
CA PRO A 182 8.70 23.96 53.64
C PRO A 182 7.70 23.52 54.72
N GLU A 183 8.09 23.62 55.99
CA GLU A 183 7.27 23.17 57.13
C GLU A 183 5.91 23.88 57.24
N SER A 184 5.76 25.06 56.61
CA SER A 184 4.51 25.80 56.48
C SER A 184 3.53 25.23 55.44
N GLN A 185 3.94 24.27 54.61
CA GLN A 185 3.12 23.64 53.57
C GLN A 185 2.81 22.15 53.86
N ILE A 186 3.03 21.70 55.09
CA ILE A 186 2.72 20.33 55.52
C ILE A 186 1.76 20.32 56.70
N HIS A 187 0.99 19.24 56.85
CA HIS A 187 0.05 19.06 57.95
C HIS A 187 0.04 17.60 58.42
N MET A 188 -0.27 17.39 59.71
CA MET A 188 -0.40 16.03 60.25
C MET A 188 -1.77 15.45 59.86
N VAL A 189 -1.75 14.29 59.21
CA VAL A 189 -2.92 13.52 58.78
C VAL A 189 -2.95 12.17 59.50
N LEU A 190 -4.14 11.66 59.75
CA LEU A 190 -4.34 10.29 60.21
C LEU A 190 -4.77 9.43 59.03
N ASP A 191 -4.02 8.37 58.70
CA ASP A 191 -4.42 7.40 57.68
C ASP A 191 -5.70 6.68 58.12
N PRO A 192 -6.84 6.81 57.40
CA PRO A 192 -8.10 6.19 57.79
C PRO A 192 -8.08 4.65 57.77
N SER A 193 -7.11 4.04 57.08
CA SER A 193 -7.01 2.59 56.87
C SER A 193 -6.06 1.90 57.87
N THR A 194 -5.03 2.60 58.36
CA THR A 194 -4.04 2.04 59.30
C THR A 194 -4.04 2.72 60.68
N GLY A 195 -4.71 3.87 60.83
CA GLY A 195 -4.65 4.69 62.05
C GLY A 195 -3.29 5.36 62.30
N ARG A 196 -2.34 5.26 61.36
CA ARG A 196 -1.01 5.86 61.47
C ARG A 196 -1.09 7.38 61.35
N LYS A 197 -0.44 8.10 62.28
CA LYS A 197 -0.15 9.53 62.12
C LYS A 197 1.03 9.68 61.16
N LEU A 198 0.86 10.53 60.15
CA LEU A 198 1.89 10.88 59.18
C LEU A 198 1.80 12.38 58.87
N TYR A 199 2.89 12.97 58.38
CA TYR A 199 2.83 14.32 57.81
C TYR A 199 2.53 14.21 56.32
N ALA A 200 1.71 15.11 55.80
CA ALA A 200 1.39 15.18 54.38
C ALA A 200 1.45 16.61 53.84
N SER A 201 1.80 16.75 52.57
CA SER A 201 1.71 18.00 51.82
C SER A 201 0.27 18.56 51.87
N MET A 202 0.13 19.85 52.15
CA MET A 202 -1.15 20.56 52.03
C MET A 202 -1.61 20.72 50.57
N GLU A 203 -0.67 20.66 49.61
CA GLU A 203 -0.95 20.82 48.17
C GLU A 203 -1.46 19.51 47.55
N THR A 204 -0.85 18.38 47.89
CA THR A 204 -1.07 17.09 47.20
C THR A 204 -1.68 15.99 48.07
N GLY A 205 -1.74 16.19 49.39
CA GLY A 205 -2.19 15.19 50.36
C GLY A 205 -1.27 13.96 50.47
N LYS A 206 -0.04 14.02 49.94
CA LYS A 206 0.93 12.91 49.94
C LYS A 206 1.84 12.95 51.15
N GLU A 207 2.22 11.76 51.65
CA GLU A 207 3.11 11.61 52.81
C GLU A 207 4.48 12.27 52.56
N VAL A 208 4.93 13.05 53.53
CA VAL A 208 6.25 13.70 53.57
C VAL A 208 7.08 13.15 54.73
N THR A 209 8.39 13.02 54.49
CA THR A 209 9.36 12.50 55.45
C THR A 209 10.55 13.44 55.52
N TRP A 210 11.01 13.78 56.72
CA TRP A 210 12.23 14.57 56.88
C TRP A 210 13.43 13.83 56.26
N SER A 211 14.12 14.46 55.30
CA SER A 211 15.37 13.96 54.72
C SER A 211 16.50 14.96 54.96
N SER A 212 17.72 14.44 54.96
CA SER A 212 18.97 15.16 55.20
C SER A 212 20.01 14.59 54.26
N GLU A 213 20.24 15.27 53.14
CA GLU A 213 21.05 14.78 52.01
C GLU A 213 22.10 15.84 51.64
N THR A 214 23.37 15.47 51.66
CA THR A 214 24.42 16.32 51.10
C THR A 214 24.40 16.20 49.58
N ASN A 215 24.26 17.33 48.88
CA ASN A 215 24.10 17.40 47.43
C ASN A 215 24.90 18.57 46.87
N TYR A 216 25.34 18.46 45.62
CA TYR A 216 25.82 19.60 44.84
C TYR A 216 24.67 20.55 44.52
N HIS A 217 24.92 21.85 44.68
CA HIS A 217 24.00 22.94 44.38
C HIS A 217 24.62 23.87 43.33
N PHE A 218 23.79 24.32 42.39
CA PHE A 218 24.11 25.34 41.40
C PHE A 218 23.63 26.71 41.89
N LYS A 219 24.49 27.73 41.75
CA LYS A 219 24.27 29.13 42.15
C LYS A 219 23.23 29.85 41.31
N LEU A 220 21.97 29.41 41.38
CA LEU A 220 20.85 29.97 40.63
C LEU A 220 20.48 31.39 41.11
N SER A 221 20.75 31.75 42.37
CA SER A 221 20.51 33.12 42.87
C SER A 221 21.24 34.18 42.05
N ASP A 222 22.47 33.89 41.65
CA ASP A 222 23.40 34.83 41.01
C ASP A 222 22.92 35.25 39.61
N PHE A 223 22.07 34.46 38.98
CA PHE A 223 21.55 34.71 37.63
C PHE A 223 20.25 35.53 37.61
N ARG A 224 19.63 35.82 38.76
CA ARG A 224 18.33 36.51 38.84
C ARG A 224 18.26 37.77 37.98
N ASP A 225 19.21 38.68 38.16
CA ASP A 225 19.16 40.00 37.52
C ASP A 225 19.56 39.93 36.04
N SER A 226 20.45 38.99 35.68
CA SER A 226 20.79 38.66 34.29
C SER A 226 19.59 38.09 33.52
N LEU A 227 18.80 37.21 34.15
CA LEU A 227 17.55 36.69 33.60
C LEU A 227 16.51 37.79 33.42
N LEU A 228 16.27 38.63 34.44
CA LEU A 228 15.32 39.75 34.36
C LEU A 228 15.71 40.75 33.25
N LYS A 229 17.00 41.07 33.11
CA LYS A 229 17.52 41.87 32.00
C LYS A 229 17.28 41.19 30.66
N HIS A 230 17.58 39.90 30.53
CA HIS A 230 17.35 39.17 29.28
C HIS A 230 15.87 39.18 28.87
N TYR A 231 14.94 38.96 29.81
CA TYR A 231 13.50 39.01 29.54
C TYR A 231 12.98 40.40 29.17
N HIS A 232 13.57 41.45 29.73
CA HIS A 232 13.27 42.85 29.38
C HIS A 232 13.70 43.14 27.93
N ASP A 233 14.95 42.80 27.61
CA ASP A 233 15.54 43.10 26.30
C ASP A 233 14.98 42.22 25.17
N ASN A 234 14.45 41.04 25.49
CA ASN A 234 13.91 40.07 24.54
C ASN A 234 12.42 39.79 24.81
N PRO A 235 11.50 40.74 24.54
CA PRO A 235 10.09 40.62 24.95
C PRO A 235 9.31 39.50 24.25
N ALA A 236 9.85 38.92 23.16
CA ALA A 236 9.28 37.79 22.43
C ALA A 236 9.92 36.43 22.79
N PHE A 237 10.79 36.38 23.79
CA PHE A 237 11.51 35.17 24.22
C PHE A 237 10.58 34.04 24.68
N ILE A 238 9.41 34.35 25.26
CA ILE A 238 8.39 33.35 25.61
C ILE A 238 7.05 33.75 25.00
N VAL A 239 6.49 32.85 24.20
CA VAL A 239 5.16 32.93 23.60
C VAL A 239 4.28 31.85 24.24
N PRO A 240 3.02 32.15 24.65
CA PRO A 240 2.36 33.45 24.59
C PRO A 240 2.78 34.37 25.77
N ARG A 241 2.51 35.68 25.66
CA ARG A 241 3.06 36.72 26.54
C ARG A 241 2.63 36.58 28.01
N GLU A 242 1.51 35.93 28.29
CA GLU A 242 1.02 35.61 29.63
C GLU A 242 1.99 34.68 30.37
N ARG A 243 2.63 33.74 29.64
CA ARG A 243 3.66 32.83 30.16
C ARG A 243 4.96 33.57 30.47
N MET A 244 5.34 34.55 29.63
CA MET A 244 6.46 35.46 29.87
C MET A 244 6.24 36.27 31.16
N ASN A 245 5.06 36.85 31.32
CA ASN A 245 4.70 37.64 32.50
C ASN A 245 4.70 36.79 33.78
N PHE A 246 4.29 35.52 33.71
CA PHE A 246 4.41 34.56 34.81
C PHE A 246 5.87 34.32 35.20
N ILE A 247 6.75 33.98 34.25
CA ILE A 247 8.19 33.72 34.54
C ILE A 247 8.90 34.96 35.09
N ILE A 248 8.62 36.15 34.56
CA ILE A 248 9.15 37.41 35.10
C ILE A 248 8.73 37.60 36.56
N LYS A 249 7.47 37.33 36.92
CA LYS A 249 6.98 37.44 38.31
C LYS A 249 7.71 36.48 39.24
N GLU A 250 7.90 35.24 38.81
CA GLU A 250 8.59 34.19 39.60
C GLU A 250 10.05 34.58 39.89
N VAL A 251 10.82 34.97 38.87
CA VAL A 251 12.22 35.41 39.04
C VAL A 251 12.30 36.72 39.83
N THR A 252 11.33 37.63 39.68
CA THR A 252 11.26 38.86 40.48
C THR A 252 11.09 38.58 41.96
N ALA A 253 10.30 37.57 42.34
CA ALA A 253 10.10 37.19 43.75
C ALA A 253 11.38 36.68 44.44
N GLY A 254 12.32 36.14 43.67
CA GLY A 254 13.62 35.66 44.14
C GLY A 254 13.92 34.25 43.68
N LEU A 255 15.20 33.93 43.48
CA LEU A 255 15.68 32.59 43.16
C LEU A 255 16.51 32.05 44.32
N SER A 256 16.40 30.75 44.55
CA SER A 256 17.20 29.99 45.51
C SER A 256 18.04 28.95 44.77
N ASP A 257 19.17 28.57 45.35
CA ASP A 257 20.14 27.70 44.70
C ASP A 257 19.62 26.27 44.51
N LEU A 258 19.90 25.74 43.32
CA LEU A 258 19.25 24.54 42.81
C LEU A 258 20.10 23.31 43.09
N SER A 259 19.59 22.37 43.87
CA SER A 259 20.25 21.08 44.08
C SER A 259 20.31 20.27 42.78
N VAL A 260 21.52 20.08 42.24
CA VAL A 260 21.80 19.45 40.93
C VAL A 260 22.45 18.06 41.00
N SER A 261 22.64 17.48 42.19
CA SER A 261 22.91 16.04 42.36
C SER A 261 21.96 15.39 43.36
N ARG A 262 21.88 14.05 43.40
CA ARG A 262 21.24 13.25 44.46
C ARG A 262 22.15 12.06 44.80
N PRO A 263 22.11 11.49 46.03
CA PRO A 263 23.01 10.38 46.38
C PRO A 263 22.72 9.12 45.56
N SER A 264 23.75 8.46 45.04
CA SER A 264 23.64 7.26 44.18
C SER A 264 22.96 6.07 44.87
N SER A 265 23.01 6.01 46.21
CA SER A 265 22.27 5.03 47.03
C SER A 265 20.75 5.20 46.96
N ARG A 266 20.28 6.40 46.59
CA ARG A 266 18.87 6.76 46.38
C ARG A 266 18.52 6.76 44.88
N LEU A 267 19.49 7.05 44.01
CA LEU A 267 19.33 7.25 42.58
C LEU A 267 20.44 6.52 41.81
N SER A 268 20.30 5.20 41.66
CA SER A 268 21.28 4.35 40.98
C SER A 268 21.23 4.42 39.45
N TRP A 269 20.07 4.74 38.86
CA TRP A 269 19.91 4.79 37.40
C TRP A 269 20.31 6.15 36.80
N GLY A 270 21.58 6.55 36.78
CA GLY A 270 21.91 7.78 36.03
C GLY A 270 23.37 8.15 35.81
N ILE A 271 23.60 9.34 35.25
CA ILE A 271 24.95 9.86 35.03
C ILE A 271 25.59 10.15 36.40
N PRO A 272 26.69 9.47 36.77
CA PRO A 272 27.40 9.78 38.01
C PRO A 272 28.04 11.17 37.92
N VAL A 273 28.25 11.82 39.07
CA VAL A 273 28.96 13.09 39.11
C VAL A 273 30.42 12.90 38.70
N PRO A 274 30.95 13.69 37.73
CA PRO A 274 32.34 13.62 37.29
C PRO A 274 33.38 13.79 38.41
N GLY A 275 33.86 12.66 38.94
CA GLY A 275 34.82 12.59 40.05
C GLY A 275 34.23 12.20 41.41
N ASP A 276 32.92 11.97 41.51
CA ASP A 276 32.24 11.49 42.71
C ASP A 276 31.13 10.48 42.33
N GLU A 277 31.45 9.19 42.42
CA GLU A 277 30.50 8.09 42.16
C GLU A 277 29.41 7.95 43.25
N THR A 278 29.53 8.66 44.38
CA THR A 278 28.52 8.66 45.45
C THR A 278 27.31 9.56 45.14
N GLN A 279 27.41 10.37 44.08
CA GLN A 279 26.38 11.29 43.61
C GLN A 279 25.99 11.01 42.14
N THR A 280 24.70 11.12 41.84
CA THR A 280 24.13 11.05 40.49
C THR A 280 23.59 12.43 40.09
N ILE A 281 23.83 12.86 38.86
CA ILE A 281 23.38 14.16 38.33
C ILE A 281 21.85 14.24 38.30
N TYR A 282 21.32 15.42 38.63
CA TYR A 282 19.89 15.72 38.59
C TYR A 282 19.38 15.79 37.15
N VAL A 283 18.35 14.99 36.85
CA VAL A 283 17.63 14.93 35.56
C VAL A 283 17.54 16.25 34.84
N TRP A 284 17.02 17.32 35.46
CA TRP A 284 16.75 18.53 34.69
C TRP A 284 18.01 19.25 34.21
N LEU A 285 19.19 18.96 34.76
CA LEU A 285 20.46 19.41 34.17
C LEU A 285 20.83 18.53 32.95
N ASP A 286 20.86 17.22 33.14
CA ASP A 286 21.07 16.16 32.13
C ASP A 286 20.11 16.32 30.93
N ALA A 287 18.81 16.19 31.15
CA ALA A 287 17.74 16.40 30.18
C ALA A 287 17.84 17.70 29.38
N LEU A 288 18.13 18.85 30.00
CA LEU A 288 18.21 20.13 29.28
C LEU A 288 19.43 20.18 28.34
N ILE A 289 20.52 19.46 28.63
CA ILE A 289 21.71 19.40 27.78
C ILE A 289 21.43 18.67 26.44
N ASN A 290 20.31 17.94 26.29
CA ASN A 290 19.97 17.23 25.04
C ASN A 290 20.00 18.18 23.82
N TYR A 291 19.54 19.42 24.04
CA TYR A 291 19.52 20.45 23.01
C TYR A 291 20.92 20.83 22.52
N LEU A 292 21.93 20.81 23.39
CA LEU A 292 23.33 21.04 23.02
C LEU A 292 23.93 19.82 22.34
N THR A 293 23.73 18.62 22.90
CA THR A 293 24.24 17.36 22.33
C THR A 293 23.78 17.16 20.88
N ALA A 294 22.52 17.47 20.57
CA ALA A 294 21.98 17.39 19.21
C ALA A 294 22.76 18.23 18.17
N THR A 295 23.51 19.24 18.62
CA THR A 295 24.37 20.09 17.76
C THR A 295 25.81 19.58 17.59
N GLY A 296 26.19 18.53 18.31
CA GLY A 296 27.56 18.00 18.39
C GLY A 296 28.43 18.65 19.47
N TRP A 297 27.87 19.50 20.34
CA TRP A 297 28.58 20.00 21.52
C TRP A 297 28.83 18.83 22.51
N PRO A 298 30.01 18.71 23.14
CA PRO A 298 31.09 19.71 23.28
C PRO A 298 32.13 19.72 22.14
N HIS A 299 32.10 18.72 21.25
CA HIS A 299 33.08 18.60 20.16
C HIS A 299 32.92 19.68 19.07
N LYS A 300 31.72 20.26 18.94
CA LYS A 300 31.42 21.43 18.10
C LYS A 300 31.07 22.66 18.92
N THR A 301 31.44 23.81 18.38
CA THR A 301 31.36 25.13 19.03
C THR A 301 31.05 26.22 17.99
N ALA A 302 30.97 27.49 18.41
CA ALA A 302 30.82 28.64 17.52
C ALA A 302 31.98 28.85 16.52
N ARG A 303 33.04 28.04 16.59
CA ARG A 303 34.15 28.02 15.63
C ARG A 303 33.84 27.16 14.40
N ASP A 304 32.88 26.24 14.51
CA ASP A 304 32.52 25.28 13.49
C ASP A 304 31.41 25.86 12.60
N HIS A 305 31.71 26.14 11.33
CA HIS A 305 30.78 26.82 10.40
C HIS A 305 29.44 26.11 10.16
N ASP A 306 29.32 24.83 10.53
CA ASP A 306 28.06 24.08 10.44
C ASP A 306 27.30 23.92 11.77
N TRP A 307 27.85 24.42 12.90
CA TRP A 307 27.23 24.31 14.23
C TRP A 307 25.85 24.97 14.26
N ILE A 308 24.87 24.24 14.81
CA ILE A 308 23.45 24.64 14.75
C ILE A 308 22.91 25.21 16.06
N TRP A 309 23.75 25.50 17.05
CA TRP A 309 23.33 26.24 18.25
C TRP A 309 23.20 27.76 17.95
N PRO A 310 22.43 28.56 18.70
CA PRO A 310 21.27 28.16 19.52
C PRO A 310 20.02 27.90 18.66
N PRO A 311 18.98 27.23 19.21
CA PRO A 311 17.72 27.00 18.52
C PRO A 311 16.87 28.26 18.39
N ASP A 312 16.10 28.35 17.31
CA ASP A 312 15.19 29.47 17.04
C ASP A 312 13.92 29.39 17.89
N CYS A 313 13.37 28.18 18.07
CA CYS A 313 12.22 27.97 18.94
C CYS A 313 12.27 26.59 19.64
N GLN A 314 12.01 26.57 20.95
CA GLN A 314 11.72 25.36 21.71
C GLN A 314 10.21 25.26 21.99
N VAL A 315 9.56 24.20 21.52
CA VAL A 315 8.12 23.95 21.68
C VAL A 315 7.90 23.09 22.92
N ILE A 316 7.33 23.68 23.98
CA ILE A 316 7.28 23.11 25.33
C ILE A 316 5.85 23.08 25.91
N GLY A 317 5.60 22.15 26.85
CA GLY A 317 4.38 22.18 27.66
C GLY A 317 4.43 23.27 28.73
N LYS A 318 3.28 23.90 29.04
CA LYS A 318 3.18 24.91 30.12
C LYS A 318 3.56 24.39 31.51
N ASP A 319 3.62 23.07 31.71
CA ASP A 319 4.01 22.42 32.97
C ASP A 319 5.53 22.38 33.19
N ILE A 320 6.34 22.39 32.13
CA ILE A 320 7.81 22.32 32.20
C ILE A 320 8.50 23.68 31.99
N ILE A 321 7.74 24.78 32.02
CA ILE A 321 8.21 26.12 31.67
C ILE A 321 9.30 26.67 32.61
N ARG A 322 9.24 26.40 33.93
CA ARG A 322 10.25 26.89 34.89
C ARG A 322 11.65 26.35 34.54
N PHE A 323 11.76 25.06 34.20
CA PHE A 323 13.03 24.44 33.81
C PHE A 323 13.60 25.08 32.54
N HIS A 324 12.75 25.29 31.53
CA HIS A 324 13.13 25.79 30.22
C HIS A 324 13.44 27.29 30.18
N CYS A 325 12.77 28.09 31.01
CA CYS A 325 12.84 29.55 30.93
C CYS A 325 13.60 30.21 32.08
N ILE A 326 13.86 29.49 33.19
CA ILE A 326 14.66 29.98 34.34
C ILE A 326 15.97 29.20 34.45
N TYR A 327 15.90 27.87 34.58
CA TYR A 327 17.11 27.06 34.84
C TYR A 327 17.98 26.94 33.60
N TRP A 328 17.39 26.60 32.44
CA TRP A 328 18.15 26.43 31.20
C TRP A 328 18.94 27.69 30.78
N PRO A 329 18.36 28.91 30.80
CA PRO A 329 19.14 30.09 30.44
C PRO A 329 20.20 30.43 31.49
N ALA A 330 19.96 30.15 32.79
CA ALA A 330 20.99 30.32 33.82
C ALA A 330 22.17 29.34 33.64
N PHE A 331 21.90 28.06 33.35
CA PHE A 331 22.94 27.06 33.03
C PHE A 331 23.77 27.47 31.80
N LEU A 332 23.12 28.00 30.76
CA LEU A 332 23.81 28.50 29.56
C LEU A 332 24.61 29.77 29.84
N MET A 333 24.05 30.74 30.59
CA MET A 333 24.75 31.96 31.01
C MET A 333 26.02 31.65 31.82
N ALA A 334 25.98 30.63 32.70
CA ALA A 334 27.15 30.20 33.47
C ALA A 334 28.33 29.75 32.59
N LEU A 335 28.03 29.25 31.38
CA LEU A 335 29.03 28.76 30.42
C LEU A 335 29.30 29.73 29.25
N ASP A 336 28.79 30.96 29.30
CA ASP A 336 28.79 31.96 28.21
C ASP A 336 28.16 31.43 26.89
N LEU A 337 27.27 30.45 26.97
CA LEU A 337 26.65 29.84 25.79
C LEU A 337 25.45 30.67 25.29
N PRO A 338 25.28 30.82 23.96
CA PRO A 338 24.12 31.51 23.38
C PRO A 338 22.79 30.93 23.85
N LEU A 339 21.81 31.80 24.09
CA LEU A 339 20.47 31.38 24.53
C LEU A 339 19.56 31.04 23.33
N PRO A 340 18.57 30.14 23.49
CA PRO A 340 17.48 29.96 22.52
C PRO A 340 16.82 31.29 22.16
N LYS A 341 16.41 31.49 20.90
CA LYS A 341 15.77 32.76 20.50
C LYS A 341 14.36 32.90 21.08
N GLN A 342 13.56 31.82 21.06
CA GLN A 342 12.18 31.80 21.57
C GLN A 342 11.77 30.47 22.19
N PHE A 343 10.70 30.50 22.98
CA PHE A 343 9.99 29.36 23.54
C PHE A 343 8.50 29.46 23.20
N LEU A 344 7.90 28.40 22.67
CA LEU A 344 6.45 28.25 22.47
C LEU A 344 5.88 27.34 23.56
N SER A 345 5.33 27.94 24.62
CA SER A 345 4.68 27.24 25.73
C SER A 345 3.20 26.99 25.42
N HIS A 346 2.86 25.80 24.93
CA HIS A 346 1.47 25.43 24.63
C HIS A 346 0.67 24.95 25.87
N ALA A 347 -0.65 24.88 25.72
CA ALA A 347 -1.57 24.44 26.76
C ALA A 347 -1.75 22.90 26.76
N HIS A 348 -2.49 22.37 27.74
CA HIS A 348 -2.82 20.94 27.81
C HIS A 348 -4.09 20.60 27.01
N TRP A 349 -4.15 19.34 26.56
CA TRP A 349 -5.42 18.72 26.20
C TRP A 349 -6.10 18.12 27.44
N THR A 350 -7.41 18.33 27.54
CA THR A 350 -8.29 17.80 28.60
C THR A 350 -9.28 16.79 28.05
N MET A 351 -9.86 15.96 28.94
CA MET A 351 -10.96 15.04 28.65
C MET A 351 -12.00 15.23 29.75
N ASN A 352 -13.27 15.45 29.41
CA ASN A 352 -14.34 15.79 30.36
C ASN A 352 -13.97 16.95 31.32
N GLN A 353 -13.28 17.98 30.81
CA GLN A 353 -12.70 19.12 31.55
C GLN A 353 -11.53 18.81 32.51
N GLU A 354 -11.16 17.55 32.73
CA GLU A 354 -9.98 17.17 33.54
C GLU A 354 -8.70 17.04 32.70
N LYS A 355 -7.51 17.29 33.29
CA LYS A 355 -6.23 16.94 32.62
C LYS A 355 -6.19 15.43 32.39
N MET A 356 -5.76 15.01 31.20
CA MET A 356 -5.56 13.59 30.93
C MET A 356 -4.48 13.00 31.85
N SER A 357 -4.83 11.95 32.58
CA SER A 357 -3.90 11.19 33.42
C SER A 357 -4.33 9.73 33.54
N LYS A 358 -3.37 8.80 33.53
CA LYS A 358 -3.68 7.35 33.62
C LYS A 358 -4.39 6.96 34.91
N SER A 359 -4.14 7.68 36.01
CA SER A 359 -4.82 7.53 37.30
C SER A 359 -6.34 7.77 37.23
N LEU A 360 -6.81 8.58 36.28
CA LEU A 360 -8.23 8.85 36.02
C LEU A 360 -8.80 8.02 34.86
N GLY A 361 -7.97 7.21 34.18
CA GLY A 361 -8.37 6.39 33.03
C GLY A 361 -8.80 7.16 31.78
N ASN A 362 -8.77 8.50 31.81
CA ASN A 362 -9.35 9.40 30.79
C ASN A 362 -8.42 9.65 29.56
N VAL A 363 -7.37 8.86 29.39
CA VAL A 363 -6.26 9.09 28.45
C VAL A 363 -6.58 8.62 27.03
N VAL A 364 -6.38 9.49 26.03
CA VAL A 364 -6.58 9.14 24.61
C VAL A 364 -5.31 8.57 23.98
N ASN A 365 -5.44 7.37 23.40
CA ASN A 365 -4.41 6.73 22.58
C ASN A 365 -4.34 7.39 21.17
N PRO A 366 -3.19 7.95 20.77
CA PRO A 366 -3.03 8.67 19.50
C PRO A 366 -3.04 7.75 18.28
N PHE A 367 -2.54 6.52 18.39
CA PHE A 367 -2.56 5.54 17.30
C PHE A 367 -4.01 5.19 16.93
N PHE A 368 -4.87 4.96 17.93
CA PHE A 368 -6.30 4.71 17.68
C PHE A 368 -7.05 5.94 17.14
N ALA A 369 -6.64 7.15 17.51
CA ALA A 369 -7.18 8.37 16.90
C ALA A 369 -6.78 8.49 15.41
N MET A 370 -5.52 8.24 15.08
CA MET A 370 -5.00 8.35 13.71
C MET A 370 -5.47 7.22 12.80
N ASP A 371 -5.61 5.98 13.30
CA ASP A 371 -6.23 4.86 12.58
C ASP A 371 -7.72 5.15 12.26
N ARG A 372 -8.48 5.62 13.26
CA ARG A 372 -9.91 5.88 13.13
C ARG A 372 -10.27 7.05 12.21
N PHE A 373 -9.48 8.13 12.23
CA PHE A 373 -9.81 9.38 11.54
C PHE A 373 -8.83 9.77 10.42
N GLY A 374 -7.68 9.12 10.33
CA GLY A 374 -6.60 9.43 9.39
C GLY A 374 -5.60 10.45 9.96
N VAL A 375 -4.30 10.19 9.77
CA VAL A 375 -3.17 10.99 10.27
C VAL A 375 -3.36 12.49 10.05
N ASP A 376 -3.49 12.94 8.79
CA ASP A 376 -3.67 14.35 8.45
C ASP A 376 -4.92 15.01 9.06
N THR A 377 -6.00 14.24 9.29
CA THR A 377 -7.21 14.77 9.95
C THR A 377 -6.97 15.01 11.44
N ILE A 378 -6.20 14.14 12.10
CA ILE A 378 -5.76 14.37 13.48
C ILE A 378 -4.74 15.51 13.54
N ARG A 379 -3.74 15.56 12.64
CA ARG A 379 -2.78 16.68 12.56
C ARG A 379 -3.50 18.03 12.41
N TYR A 380 -4.45 18.10 11.48
CA TYR A 380 -5.29 19.29 11.28
C TYR A 380 -6.09 19.66 12.53
N TYR A 381 -6.80 18.71 13.15
CA TYR A 381 -7.54 18.98 14.39
C TYR A 381 -6.63 19.46 15.53
N MET A 382 -5.47 18.82 15.70
CA MET A 382 -4.48 19.18 16.72
C MET A 382 -4.01 20.63 16.55
N ILE A 383 -3.77 21.09 15.32
CA ILE A 383 -3.40 22.49 15.06
C ILE A 383 -4.61 23.44 15.15
N ARG A 384 -5.77 23.07 14.60
CA ARG A 384 -6.93 23.96 14.46
C ARG A 384 -7.66 24.24 15.77
N ASP A 385 -7.68 23.27 16.67
CA ASP A 385 -8.40 23.32 17.95
C ASP A 385 -7.48 23.30 19.17
N GLY A 386 -6.22 22.87 19.03
CA GLY A 386 -5.26 22.83 20.13
C GLY A 386 -4.87 24.22 20.64
N GLY A 387 -4.92 24.37 21.96
CA GLY A 387 -4.68 25.63 22.64
C GLY A 387 -3.22 25.94 22.94
N ILE A 388 -2.84 27.20 22.73
CA ILE A 388 -1.53 27.75 23.12
C ILE A 388 -1.65 28.46 24.47
N VAL A 389 -2.65 29.34 24.62
CA VAL A 389 -2.97 30.03 25.89
C VAL A 389 -3.79 29.11 26.81
N ASP A 390 -4.97 28.70 26.35
CA ASP A 390 -5.99 27.99 27.16
C ASP A 390 -6.02 26.49 26.92
N ASP A 391 -6.34 25.70 27.95
CA ASP A 391 -6.47 24.24 27.82
C ASP A 391 -7.67 23.88 26.93
N SER A 392 -7.52 22.82 26.12
CA SER A 392 -8.48 22.47 25.05
C SER A 392 -9.03 21.06 25.22
N ALA A 393 -10.35 20.90 25.10
CA ALA A 393 -11.02 19.61 25.27
C ALA A 393 -10.84 18.73 24.01
N TYR A 394 -10.26 17.53 24.21
CA TYR A 394 -10.24 16.51 23.17
C TYR A 394 -11.59 15.80 23.15
N GLU A 395 -12.31 15.87 22.03
CA GLU A 395 -13.48 15.02 21.79
C GLU A 395 -13.51 14.47 20.36
N ASN A 396 -13.90 13.20 20.24
CA ASN A 396 -14.21 12.58 18.94
C ASN A 396 -15.35 13.32 18.21
N SER A 397 -16.23 14.03 18.94
CA SER A 397 -17.28 14.89 18.39
C SER A 397 -16.69 16.04 17.57
N PHE A 398 -15.68 16.73 18.11
CA PHE A 398 -15.01 17.87 17.48
C PHE A 398 -14.13 17.45 16.30
N VAL A 399 -13.42 16.32 16.40
CA VAL A 399 -12.71 15.71 15.24
C VAL A 399 -13.69 15.47 14.08
N ILE A 400 -14.86 14.90 14.36
CA ILE A 400 -15.91 14.67 13.35
C ILE A 400 -16.50 15.99 12.84
N ALA A 401 -16.66 17.01 13.68
CA ALA A 401 -17.16 18.32 13.29
C ALA A 401 -16.20 19.03 12.32
N ARG A 402 -14.91 19.09 12.64
CA ARG A 402 -13.85 19.64 11.76
C ARG A 402 -13.74 18.86 10.46
N TYR A 403 -13.71 17.53 10.53
CA TYR A 403 -13.69 16.69 9.34
C TYR A 403 -14.91 16.95 8.43
N LYS A 404 -16.12 17.02 8.99
CA LYS A 404 -17.34 17.26 8.20
C LYS A 404 -17.42 18.68 7.63
N LYS A 405 -17.16 19.70 8.45
CA LYS A 405 -17.31 21.11 8.05
C LYS A 405 -16.18 21.53 7.13
N ASP A 406 -14.95 21.44 7.61
CA ASP A 406 -13.83 22.17 7.03
C ASP A 406 -13.13 21.31 5.95
N LEU A 407 -12.89 20.02 6.23
CA LEU A 407 -12.17 19.12 5.32
C LEU A 407 -13.07 18.47 4.24
N GLN A 408 -14.19 17.87 4.63
CA GLN A 408 -15.10 17.15 3.71
C GLN A 408 -16.06 18.10 3.01
N GLY A 409 -16.79 18.93 3.76
CA GLY A 409 -17.81 19.85 3.23
C GLY A 409 -17.24 21.11 2.58
N GLY A 410 -16.11 21.60 3.08
CA GLY A 410 -15.32 22.68 2.48
C GLY A 410 -14.37 22.16 1.40
N PHE A 411 -13.15 21.77 1.81
CA PHE A 411 -12.02 21.56 0.90
C PHE A 411 -12.27 20.44 -0.13
N GLY A 412 -12.56 19.21 0.34
CA GLY A 412 -12.72 18.04 -0.53
C GLY A 412 -13.94 18.12 -1.45
N ASN A 413 -15.03 18.73 -0.98
CA ASN A 413 -16.20 19.07 -1.79
C ASN A 413 -15.83 20.05 -2.92
N LEU A 414 -15.12 21.15 -2.61
CA LEU A 414 -14.69 22.14 -3.59
C LEU A 414 -13.78 21.52 -4.67
N VAL A 415 -12.76 20.75 -4.26
CA VAL A 415 -11.90 19.95 -5.17
C VAL A 415 -12.77 19.05 -6.07
N SER A 416 -13.74 18.33 -5.49
CA SER A 416 -14.62 17.45 -6.25
C SER A 416 -15.57 18.21 -7.20
N ARG A 417 -16.06 19.40 -6.84
CA ARG A 417 -16.91 20.25 -7.69
C ARG A 417 -16.14 20.71 -8.93
N ILE A 418 -14.89 21.14 -8.75
CA ILE A 418 -14.03 21.68 -9.82
C ILE A 418 -13.51 20.56 -10.73
N VAL A 419 -12.85 19.55 -10.16
CA VAL A 419 -12.12 18.51 -10.92
C VAL A 419 -13.04 17.48 -11.58
N ARG A 420 -14.28 17.31 -11.10
CA ARG A 420 -15.20 16.24 -11.55
C ARG A 420 -16.48 16.74 -12.22
N SER A 421 -16.53 18.03 -12.58
CA SER A 421 -17.65 18.57 -13.37
C SER A 421 -17.75 17.90 -14.75
N LYS A 422 -18.95 17.99 -15.33
CA LYS A 422 -19.20 17.71 -16.75
C LYS A 422 -19.47 18.98 -17.57
N LYS A 423 -19.75 20.11 -16.91
CA LYS A 423 -20.17 21.37 -17.56
C LYS A 423 -18.99 22.23 -17.99
N TRP A 424 -17.83 22.07 -17.35
CA TRP A 424 -16.56 22.73 -17.67
C TRP A 424 -15.42 21.70 -17.58
N LYS A 425 -14.24 22.06 -18.09
CA LYS A 425 -12.99 21.32 -17.84
C LYS A 425 -11.97 22.27 -17.22
N LEU A 426 -11.39 21.88 -16.09
CA LEU A 426 -10.37 22.67 -15.39
C LEU A 426 -9.23 23.12 -16.31
N THR A 427 -8.70 22.20 -17.13
CA THR A 427 -7.62 22.47 -18.10
C THR A 427 -7.95 23.56 -19.11
N ASP A 428 -9.22 23.68 -19.47
CA ASP A 428 -9.68 24.55 -20.54
C ASP A 428 -9.95 25.93 -19.96
N SER A 429 -10.57 26.02 -18.78
CA SER A 429 -10.76 27.25 -18.04
C SER A 429 -9.44 27.89 -17.57
N VAL A 430 -8.46 27.10 -17.11
CA VAL A 430 -7.11 27.62 -16.81
C VAL A 430 -6.49 28.22 -18.07
N ARG A 431 -6.45 27.48 -19.18
CA ARG A 431 -5.90 27.97 -20.45
C ARG A 431 -6.59 29.23 -20.97
N GLN A 432 -7.92 29.32 -20.81
CA GLN A 432 -8.68 30.51 -21.22
C GLN A 432 -8.39 31.71 -20.31
N ALA A 433 -8.24 31.51 -18.99
CA ALA A 433 -7.92 32.59 -18.05
C ALA A 433 -6.49 33.10 -18.20
N THR A 434 -5.51 32.21 -18.42
CA THR A 434 -4.07 32.55 -18.53
C THR A 434 -3.62 32.78 -19.99
N GLY A 435 -4.53 33.15 -20.90
CA GLY A 435 -4.21 33.41 -22.31
C GLY A 435 -3.98 34.89 -22.59
N GLU A 436 -3.10 35.21 -23.57
CA GLU A 436 -2.68 36.59 -23.92
C GLU A 436 -3.83 37.57 -24.28
N SER A 437 -5.02 37.05 -24.60
CA SER A 437 -6.22 37.85 -24.91
C SER A 437 -7.34 37.70 -23.87
N SER A 438 -7.04 37.19 -22.68
CA SER A 438 -8.01 37.05 -21.60
C SER A 438 -8.24 38.36 -20.88
N ILE A 439 -9.47 38.56 -20.40
CA ILE A 439 -9.86 39.72 -19.59
C ILE A 439 -10.57 39.17 -18.34
N ALA A 440 -10.04 39.53 -17.17
CA ALA A 440 -10.65 39.19 -15.89
C ALA A 440 -11.94 40.00 -15.67
N PRO A 441 -13.02 39.39 -15.14
CA PRO A 441 -14.19 40.13 -14.69
C PRO A 441 -13.87 41.09 -13.53
N ASP A 442 -14.55 42.23 -13.47
CA ASP A 442 -14.32 43.31 -12.48
C ASP A 442 -14.27 42.85 -11.01
N TRP A 443 -14.96 41.75 -10.67
CA TRP A 443 -14.99 41.20 -9.31
C TRP A 443 -13.74 40.37 -8.94
N PHE A 444 -12.95 39.93 -9.93
CA PHE A 444 -11.89 38.95 -9.72
C PHE A 444 -10.71 39.52 -8.91
N ASP A 445 -10.23 40.72 -9.26
CA ASP A 445 -9.13 41.42 -8.58
C ASP A 445 -9.40 41.61 -7.07
N GLY A 446 -10.63 42.02 -6.70
CA GLY A 446 -11.02 42.16 -5.30
C GLY A 446 -11.07 40.83 -4.54
N TRP A 447 -11.45 39.74 -5.22
CA TRP A 447 -11.45 38.40 -4.65
C TRP A 447 -10.02 37.83 -4.53
N GLU A 448 -9.18 38.02 -5.54
CA GLU A 448 -7.76 37.61 -5.54
C GLU A 448 -6.96 38.30 -4.44
N LYS A 449 -7.17 39.61 -4.25
CA LYS A 449 -6.63 40.38 -3.11
C LYS A 449 -7.08 39.82 -1.76
N THR A 450 -8.32 39.33 -1.66
CA THR A 450 -8.84 38.70 -0.44
C THR A 450 -8.13 37.36 -0.16
N ILE A 451 -7.91 36.53 -1.17
CA ILE A 451 -7.19 35.25 -1.01
C ILE A 451 -5.73 35.48 -0.62
N ASN A 452 -5.03 36.40 -1.30
CA ASN A 452 -3.65 36.77 -0.96
C ASN A 452 -3.51 37.36 0.45
N GLY A 453 -4.49 38.17 0.89
CA GLY A 453 -4.55 38.68 2.26
C GLY A 453 -4.58 37.55 3.30
N LEU A 454 -5.42 36.54 3.10
CA LEU A 454 -5.52 35.40 4.02
C LEU A 454 -4.25 34.52 4.07
N VAL A 455 -3.50 34.41 2.96
CA VAL A 455 -2.17 33.76 2.96
C VAL A 455 -1.17 34.57 3.76
N HIS A 456 -1.14 35.90 3.58
CA HIS A 456 -0.24 36.78 4.29
C HIS A 456 -0.54 36.82 5.81
N GLU A 457 -1.82 36.89 6.19
CA GLU A 457 -2.25 36.75 7.60
C GLU A 457 -1.83 35.39 8.18
N SER A 458 -1.90 34.30 7.40
CA SER A 458 -1.40 32.99 7.83
C SER A 458 0.12 32.97 8.05
N ASP A 459 0.91 33.63 7.20
CA ASP A 459 2.37 33.71 7.34
C ASP A 459 2.79 34.56 8.54
N GLN A 460 2.07 35.66 8.79
CA GLN A 460 2.20 36.47 10.01
C GLN A 460 1.85 35.67 11.25
N ALA A 461 0.75 34.90 11.24
CA ALA A 461 0.34 34.05 12.35
C ALA A 461 1.37 32.93 12.65
N MET A 462 1.94 32.30 11.62
CA MET A 462 3.04 31.34 11.79
C MET A 462 4.30 31.99 12.36
N THR A 463 4.66 33.18 11.87
CA THR A 463 5.80 33.97 12.38
C THR A 463 5.61 34.39 13.83
N ALA A 464 4.36 34.67 14.25
CA ALA A 464 3.98 34.94 15.63
C ALA A 464 3.85 33.66 16.50
N LEU A 465 4.30 32.50 16.01
CA LEU A 465 4.20 31.19 16.66
C LEU A 465 2.75 30.79 17.03
N ASN A 466 1.78 31.17 16.20
CA ASN A 466 0.36 30.82 16.33
C ASN A 466 -0.16 30.00 15.11
N PRO A 467 0.22 28.72 14.94
CA PRO A 467 -0.31 27.85 13.89
C PRO A 467 -1.82 27.63 13.91
N ARG A 468 -2.48 27.84 15.07
CA ARG A 468 -3.94 27.72 15.21
C ARG A 468 -4.67 28.77 14.40
N GLU A 469 -4.19 30.01 14.44
CA GLU A 469 -4.75 31.13 13.68
C GLU A 469 -4.37 31.04 12.19
N ALA A 470 -3.13 30.62 11.89
CA ALA A 470 -2.72 30.31 10.52
C ALA A 470 -3.66 29.27 9.86
N SER A 471 -3.95 28.17 10.58
CA SER A 471 -4.90 27.14 10.16
C SER A 471 -6.36 27.61 10.10
N ALA A 472 -6.71 28.78 10.66
CA ALA A 472 -7.99 29.41 10.43
C ALA A 472 -8.01 30.10 9.06
N ARG A 473 -7.08 31.02 8.81
CA ARG A 473 -7.04 31.85 7.59
C ARG A 473 -6.91 31.02 6.31
N LEU A 474 -6.11 29.95 6.34
CA LEU A 474 -5.99 29.03 5.20
C LEU A 474 -7.28 28.22 4.89
N ILE A 475 -8.22 28.16 5.83
CA ILE A 475 -9.54 27.54 5.65
C ILE A 475 -10.60 28.58 5.28
N ASP A 476 -10.43 29.82 5.71
CA ASP A 476 -11.27 30.94 5.26
C ASP A 476 -11.10 31.20 3.75
N ILE A 477 -9.92 30.91 3.17
CA ILE A 477 -9.71 30.84 1.70
C ILE A 477 -10.75 29.89 1.06
N ILE A 478 -10.97 28.71 1.63
CA ILE A 478 -11.91 27.70 1.13
C ILE A 478 -13.36 28.16 1.31
N TYR A 479 -13.66 28.90 2.38
CA TYR A 479 -14.97 29.50 2.62
C TYR A 479 -15.30 30.59 1.59
N GLU A 480 -14.41 31.58 1.42
CA GLU A 480 -14.58 32.67 0.45
C GLU A 480 -14.59 32.15 -1.00
N THR A 481 -13.83 31.10 -1.30
CA THR A 481 -13.87 30.42 -2.61
C THR A 481 -15.21 29.71 -2.84
N ASN A 482 -15.76 29.01 -1.84
CA ASN A 482 -17.11 28.42 -1.95
C ASN A 482 -18.19 29.50 -2.09
N LYS A 483 -18.07 30.60 -1.36
CA LYS A 483 -18.98 31.78 -1.41
C LYS A 483 -18.99 32.41 -2.81
N MET A 484 -17.83 32.65 -3.43
CA MET A 484 -17.72 33.02 -4.85
C MET A 484 -18.44 32.00 -5.76
N PHE A 485 -18.17 30.70 -5.55
CA PHE A 485 -18.83 29.61 -6.29
C PHE A 485 -20.36 29.59 -6.15
N HIS A 486 -20.92 30.17 -5.09
CA HIS A 486 -22.36 30.30 -4.86
C HIS A 486 -22.93 31.63 -5.39
N MET A 487 -22.23 32.74 -5.22
CA MET A 487 -22.65 34.06 -5.73
C MET A 487 -22.70 34.11 -7.25
N ASN A 488 -21.77 33.44 -7.93
CA ASN A 488 -21.71 33.40 -9.40
C ASN A 488 -22.65 32.34 -10.02
N GLU A 489 -23.44 31.62 -9.21
CA GLU A 489 -24.48 30.65 -9.61
C GLU A 489 -24.08 29.70 -10.77
N ILE A 490 -22.81 29.27 -10.83
CA ILE A 490 -22.21 28.70 -12.06
C ILE A 490 -22.88 27.42 -12.57
N TRP A 491 -23.68 26.75 -11.74
CA TRP A 491 -24.49 25.61 -12.18
C TRP A 491 -25.60 26.01 -13.16
N ARG A 492 -26.12 27.26 -13.09
CA ARG A 492 -27.03 27.85 -14.07
C ARG A 492 -26.23 28.40 -15.26
N LEU A 493 -25.20 29.20 -15.01
CA LEU A 493 -24.45 29.88 -16.07
C LEU A 493 -23.79 28.88 -17.04
N ALA A 494 -23.31 27.73 -16.54
CA ALA A 494 -22.75 26.67 -17.39
C ALA A 494 -23.81 25.79 -18.11
N GLU A 495 -25.04 26.28 -18.26
CA GLU A 495 -26.04 25.81 -19.24
C GLU A 495 -26.42 26.90 -20.26
N SER A 496 -25.86 28.11 -20.12
CA SER A 496 -26.06 29.25 -21.03
C SER A 496 -25.18 29.14 -22.28
N THR A 497 -25.49 29.98 -23.27
CA THR A 497 -24.67 30.19 -24.48
C THR A 497 -24.27 31.65 -24.67
N ASP A 498 -24.43 32.51 -23.65
CA ASP A 498 -23.89 33.87 -23.67
C ASP A 498 -22.37 33.83 -23.38
N PRO A 499 -21.52 34.46 -24.22
CA PRO A 499 -20.07 34.53 -23.98
C PRO A 499 -19.68 35.13 -22.62
N LYS A 500 -20.52 36.01 -22.03
CA LYS A 500 -20.29 36.57 -20.68
C LYS A 500 -20.52 35.54 -19.58
N ASP A 501 -21.48 34.63 -19.78
CA ASP A 501 -21.72 33.51 -18.86
C ASP A 501 -20.58 32.49 -18.98
N GLU A 502 -20.09 32.19 -20.19
CA GLU A 502 -18.90 31.34 -20.39
C GLU A 502 -17.65 31.95 -19.72
N GLN A 503 -17.38 33.25 -19.94
CA GLN A 503 -16.29 33.98 -19.30
C GLN A 503 -16.41 33.93 -17.76
N THR A 504 -17.60 34.15 -17.22
CA THR A 504 -17.85 34.10 -15.77
C THR A 504 -17.64 32.70 -15.21
N VAL A 505 -18.10 31.64 -15.89
CA VAL A 505 -17.86 30.25 -15.49
C VAL A 505 -16.37 29.94 -15.51
N THR A 506 -15.65 30.30 -16.58
CA THR A 506 -14.22 30.02 -16.71
C THR A 506 -13.39 30.74 -15.65
N TRP A 507 -13.61 32.03 -15.41
CA TRP A 507 -12.88 32.76 -14.37
C TRP A 507 -13.23 32.30 -12.95
N THR A 508 -14.48 31.90 -12.70
CA THR A 508 -14.86 31.29 -11.41
C THR A 508 -14.16 29.94 -11.19
N VAL A 509 -14.08 29.10 -12.23
CA VAL A 509 -13.42 27.78 -12.19
C VAL A 509 -11.90 27.92 -12.08
N TYR A 510 -11.29 28.88 -12.79
CA TYR A 510 -9.88 29.23 -12.67
C TYR A 510 -9.55 29.70 -11.25
N GLY A 511 -10.22 30.75 -10.77
CA GLY A 511 -9.99 31.30 -9.44
C GLY A 511 -10.11 30.24 -8.35
N ALA A 512 -11.18 29.44 -8.36
CA ALA A 512 -11.35 28.42 -7.33
C ALA A 512 -10.35 27.27 -7.40
N ALA A 513 -9.78 26.97 -8.58
CA ALA A 513 -8.66 26.04 -8.69
C ALA A 513 -7.35 26.67 -8.19
N ASP A 514 -7.17 27.97 -8.40
CA ASP A 514 -5.99 28.70 -7.94
C ASP A 514 -5.99 28.91 -6.42
N ALA A 515 -7.11 29.32 -5.82
CA ALA A 515 -7.28 29.35 -4.37
C ALA A 515 -7.14 27.95 -3.74
N LEU A 516 -7.56 26.87 -4.42
CA LEU A 516 -7.26 25.51 -3.97
C LEU A 516 -5.79 25.16 -4.07
N ARG A 517 -5.07 25.58 -5.12
CA ARG A 517 -3.61 25.41 -5.28
C ARG A 517 -2.88 26.14 -4.16
N VAL A 518 -3.21 27.41 -3.94
CA VAL A 518 -2.68 28.29 -2.89
C VAL A 518 -2.93 27.71 -1.50
N ALA A 519 -4.20 27.40 -1.16
CA ALA A 519 -4.53 26.82 0.13
C ALA A 519 -3.85 25.46 0.33
N ALA A 520 -3.77 24.62 -0.71
CA ALA A 520 -3.10 23.33 -0.61
C ALA A 520 -1.60 23.49 -0.37
N ILE A 521 -0.90 24.36 -1.12
CA ILE A 521 0.53 24.66 -0.92
C ILE A 521 0.78 25.09 0.53
N SER A 522 0.01 26.06 1.02
CA SER A 522 0.15 26.61 2.38
C SER A 522 -0.25 25.63 3.50
N LEU A 523 -1.14 24.68 3.23
CA LEU A 523 -1.55 23.65 4.19
C LEU A 523 -0.63 22.41 4.22
N GLN A 524 0.36 22.28 3.32
CA GLN A 524 1.33 21.16 3.30
C GLN A 524 2.02 20.90 4.65
N PRO A 525 2.37 21.90 5.50
CA PRO A 525 2.95 21.64 6.81
C PRO A 525 2.00 20.88 7.76
N ILE A 526 0.69 21.16 7.66
CA ILE A 526 -0.34 20.62 8.54
C ILE A 526 -0.86 19.27 8.02
N MET A 527 -1.16 19.17 6.73
CA MET A 527 -1.75 18.00 6.07
C MET A 527 -0.90 17.54 4.86
N PRO A 528 0.32 17.01 5.08
CA PRO A 528 1.27 16.75 4.00
C PRO A 528 0.73 15.81 2.92
N GLU A 529 0.11 14.68 3.30
CA GLU A 529 -0.35 13.68 2.33
C GLU A 529 -1.60 14.13 1.58
N LYS A 530 -2.56 14.76 2.27
CA LYS A 530 -3.80 15.24 1.65
C LYS A 530 -3.56 16.46 0.77
N MET A 531 -2.64 17.36 1.13
CA MET A 531 -2.31 18.49 0.27
C MET A 531 -1.45 18.08 -0.92
N LYS A 532 -0.50 17.14 -0.76
CA LYS A 532 0.17 16.49 -1.89
C LYS A 532 -0.86 15.89 -2.87
N MET A 533 -1.80 15.10 -2.35
CA MET A 533 -2.88 14.48 -3.13
C MET A 533 -3.79 15.51 -3.82
N ALA A 534 -4.09 16.64 -3.18
CA ALA A 534 -4.87 17.72 -3.77
C ALA A 534 -4.11 18.40 -4.93
N LEU A 535 -2.82 18.70 -4.74
CA LEU A 535 -1.96 19.29 -5.77
C LEU A 535 -1.73 18.33 -6.95
N ASP A 536 -1.60 17.03 -6.67
CA ASP A 536 -1.56 15.97 -7.68
C ASP A 536 -2.89 15.91 -8.49
N MET A 537 -4.05 16.07 -7.82
CA MET A 537 -5.37 16.12 -8.48
C MET A 537 -5.63 17.40 -9.28
N LEU A 538 -5.03 18.52 -8.90
CA LEU A 538 -5.09 19.80 -9.64
C LEU A 538 -4.10 19.84 -10.81
N GLY A 539 -3.15 18.90 -10.89
CA GLY A 539 -2.12 18.85 -11.93
C GLY A 539 -0.93 19.79 -11.71
N VAL A 540 -0.77 20.33 -10.50
CA VAL A 540 0.30 21.29 -10.16
C VAL A 540 1.65 20.59 -10.20
N ASN A 541 2.60 21.08 -11.00
CA ASN A 541 3.95 20.51 -11.09
C ASN A 541 4.60 20.46 -9.69
N PRO A 542 5.18 19.31 -9.24
CA PRO A 542 5.97 19.21 -8.01
C PRO A 542 7.01 20.32 -7.78
N GLN A 543 7.65 20.87 -8.82
CA GLN A 543 8.58 22.01 -8.67
C GLN A 543 7.87 23.34 -8.33
N LYS A 544 6.57 23.48 -8.63
CA LYS A 544 5.75 24.69 -8.35
C LYS A 544 4.88 24.50 -7.10
N ARG A 545 5.47 24.01 -6.01
CA ARG A 545 4.80 23.73 -4.70
C ARG A 545 5.50 24.33 -3.47
N SER A 546 6.52 25.15 -3.68
CA SER A 546 7.20 26.00 -2.69
C SER A 546 6.36 27.24 -2.32
N TRP A 547 6.74 27.94 -1.25
CA TRP A 547 6.05 29.15 -0.77
C TRP A 547 6.00 30.29 -1.80
N GLU A 548 6.94 30.37 -2.74
CA GLU A 548 6.91 31.37 -3.82
C GLU A 548 5.70 31.20 -4.76
N PHE A 549 5.08 30.01 -4.76
CA PHE A 549 3.82 29.73 -5.45
C PHE A 549 2.62 29.73 -4.48
N ALA A 550 2.77 30.19 -3.24
CA ALA A 550 1.65 30.30 -2.28
C ALA A 550 0.77 31.54 -2.50
N SER A 551 1.05 32.39 -3.49
CA SER A 551 0.20 33.50 -3.91
C SER A 551 -0.72 33.13 -5.06
N ALA A 552 -1.85 33.83 -5.16
CA ALA A 552 -2.62 33.97 -6.39
C ALA A 552 -2.04 35.17 -7.16
N GLN A 553 -1.46 34.92 -8.32
CA GLN A 553 -0.98 35.92 -9.28
C GLN A 553 -1.05 35.34 -10.69
N GLU A 554 -0.94 36.20 -11.70
CA GLU A 554 -0.90 35.80 -13.11
C GLU A 554 0.12 34.69 -13.36
N VAL A 555 -0.36 33.54 -13.84
CA VAL A 555 0.51 32.44 -14.26
C VAL A 555 1.16 32.84 -15.58
N GLU A 556 2.40 33.34 -15.52
CA GLU A 556 3.24 33.48 -16.71
C GLU A 556 3.27 32.15 -17.47
N GLY A 557 2.73 32.19 -18.68
CA GLY A 557 2.64 31.04 -19.58
C GLY A 557 3.99 30.72 -20.21
N ASP A 558 4.92 30.17 -19.42
CA ASP A 558 6.21 29.64 -19.90
C ASP A 558 5.97 28.69 -21.10
N PRO A 559 6.43 29.05 -22.31
CA PRO A 559 6.19 28.23 -23.51
C PRO A 559 6.88 26.86 -23.48
N ASN A 560 7.74 26.59 -22.49
CA ASN A 560 8.54 25.37 -22.40
C ASN A 560 7.80 24.18 -21.72
N GLU A 561 6.51 23.99 -22.03
CA GLU A 561 5.82 22.72 -21.74
C GLU A 561 6.50 21.56 -22.48
N ASN A 562 7.42 20.85 -21.83
CA ASN A 562 7.88 19.55 -22.33
C ASN A 562 8.05 18.46 -21.29
N ASP A 563 8.37 18.76 -20.01
CA ASP A 563 8.46 17.73 -18.96
C ASP A 563 7.42 17.87 -17.84
N VAL A 564 6.16 18.00 -18.29
CA VAL A 564 5.04 17.37 -17.57
C VAL A 564 5.38 15.88 -17.34
N ALA A 565 5.04 15.33 -16.16
CA ALA A 565 5.09 13.89 -15.93
C ALA A 565 4.11 13.18 -16.89
N LYS A 566 4.60 12.79 -18.08
CA LYS A 566 3.79 12.55 -19.28
C LYS A 566 2.69 11.51 -19.05
N SER A 567 1.47 11.99 -18.78
CA SER A 567 0.22 11.22 -18.96
C SER A 567 0.27 10.63 -20.37
N ARG A 568 0.53 9.32 -20.43
CA ARG A 568 1.05 8.66 -21.63
C ARG A 568 0.17 9.07 -22.83
N SER A 569 0.78 9.67 -23.87
CA SER A 569 0.07 10.20 -25.05
C SER A 569 -0.94 9.19 -25.58
N LYS A 570 -2.05 9.64 -26.19
CA LYS A 570 -3.05 8.73 -26.79
C LYS A 570 -2.39 7.69 -27.71
N PHE A 571 -1.39 8.11 -28.49
CA PHE A 571 -0.55 7.22 -29.29
C PHE A 571 0.28 6.23 -28.45
N ARG A 572 0.95 6.68 -27.37
CA ARG A 572 1.72 5.79 -26.48
C ARG A 572 0.82 4.79 -25.74
N LYS A 573 -0.37 5.20 -25.29
CA LYS A 573 -1.38 4.30 -24.68
C LYS A 573 -1.88 3.27 -25.70
N LEU A 574 -2.16 3.69 -26.93
CA LEU A 574 -2.50 2.78 -28.03
C LEU A 574 -1.38 1.77 -28.32
N MET A 575 -0.13 2.22 -28.52
CA MET A 575 1.00 1.32 -28.80
C MET A 575 1.27 0.33 -27.65
N ILE A 576 1.15 0.75 -26.39
CA ILE A 576 1.25 -0.16 -25.23
C ILE A 576 0.13 -1.20 -25.25
N LEU A 577 -1.13 -0.79 -25.46
CA LEU A 577 -2.25 -1.74 -25.55
C LEU A 577 -2.11 -2.70 -26.72
N THR A 578 -1.70 -2.22 -27.90
CA THR A 578 -1.38 -3.06 -29.07
C THR A 578 -0.30 -4.08 -28.73
N ALA A 579 0.78 -3.70 -28.06
CA ALA A 579 1.84 -4.63 -27.65
C ALA A 579 1.37 -5.69 -26.63
N LEU A 580 0.55 -5.30 -25.65
CA LEU A 580 -0.02 -6.23 -24.67
C LEU A 580 -1.01 -7.19 -25.34
N PHE A 581 -1.85 -6.69 -26.25
CA PHE A 581 -2.79 -7.49 -27.02
C PHE A 581 -2.08 -8.42 -28.02
N LEU A 582 -0.98 -8.00 -28.67
CA LEU A 582 -0.15 -8.89 -29.48
C LEU A 582 0.49 -10.00 -28.62
N SER A 583 1.02 -9.64 -27.43
CA SER A 583 1.61 -10.60 -26.49
C SER A 583 0.60 -11.65 -26.03
N LEU A 584 -0.64 -11.24 -25.76
CA LEU A 584 -1.74 -12.13 -25.43
C LEU A 584 -2.21 -12.96 -26.64
N PHE A 585 -2.31 -12.33 -27.82
CA PHE A 585 -2.75 -12.99 -29.06
C PHE A 585 -1.84 -14.15 -29.43
N ILE A 586 -0.52 -13.99 -29.31
CA ILE A 586 0.45 -15.07 -29.54
C ILE A 586 0.17 -16.28 -28.63
N ALA A 587 0.02 -16.04 -27.32
CA ALA A 587 -0.20 -17.10 -26.34
C ALA A 587 -1.57 -17.79 -26.52
N ALA A 588 -2.61 -17.04 -26.90
CA ALA A 588 -3.93 -17.58 -27.19
C ALA A 588 -3.98 -18.34 -28.52
N LEU A 589 -3.37 -17.80 -29.59
CA LEU A 589 -3.31 -18.42 -30.91
C LEU A 589 -2.59 -19.77 -30.86
N ASP A 590 -1.47 -19.84 -30.13
CA ASP A 590 -0.67 -21.05 -30.01
C ASP A 590 -1.37 -22.22 -29.26
N ILE A 591 -2.36 -21.90 -28.41
CA ILE A 591 -3.23 -22.89 -27.77
C ILE A 591 -4.22 -23.45 -28.79
N THR A 592 -4.83 -22.60 -29.62
CA THR A 592 -5.96 -22.96 -30.49
C THR A 592 -5.53 -23.47 -31.87
N ILE A 593 -4.38 -23.01 -32.40
CA ILE A 593 -3.83 -23.42 -33.70
C ILE A 593 -3.31 -24.86 -33.70
N VAL A 594 -2.73 -25.30 -32.59
CA VAL A 594 -2.14 -26.65 -32.48
C VAL A 594 -3.23 -27.73 -32.47
N ALA A 595 -4.43 -27.44 -31.94
CA ALA A 595 -5.51 -28.41 -31.76
C ALA A 595 -5.96 -29.12 -33.05
N THR A 596 -5.96 -28.43 -34.20
CA THR A 596 -6.28 -29.05 -35.50
C THR A 596 -5.08 -29.76 -36.15
N ALA A 597 -3.85 -29.44 -35.76
CA ALA A 597 -2.62 -30.06 -36.26
C ALA A 597 -2.22 -31.35 -35.51
N VAL A 598 -2.63 -31.53 -34.25
CA VAL A 598 -2.26 -32.68 -33.39
C VAL A 598 -2.30 -34.05 -34.10
N PRO A 599 -3.34 -34.43 -34.87
CA PRO A 599 -3.39 -35.73 -35.54
C PRO A 599 -2.26 -35.91 -36.56
N THR A 600 -1.99 -34.90 -37.38
CA THR A 600 -0.95 -34.92 -38.42
C THR A 600 0.45 -34.94 -37.80
N ILE A 601 0.67 -34.19 -36.72
CA ILE A 601 1.93 -34.21 -35.95
C ILE A 601 2.18 -35.60 -35.33
N THR A 602 1.13 -36.21 -34.78
CA THR A 602 1.17 -37.55 -34.15
C THR A 602 1.54 -38.63 -35.18
N ALA A 603 1.10 -38.47 -36.43
CA ALA A 603 1.47 -39.33 -37.55
C ALA A 603 2.91 -39.08 -38.05
N ASP A 604 3.29 -37.83 -38.40
CA ASP A 604 4.64 -37.48 -38.90
C ASP A 604 5.74 -37.91 -37.92
N LEU A 605 5.51 -37.68 -36.62
CA LEU A 605 6.44 -38.04 -35.55
C LEU A 605 6.21 -39.46 -34.97
N HIS A 606 5.39 -40.29 -35.62
CA HIS A 606 5.21 -41.73 -35.37
C HIS A 606 4.98 -42.12 -33.89
N SER A 607 4.19 -41.33 -33.14
CA SER A 607 4.15 -41.44 -31.68
C SER A 607 2.74 -41.23 -31.11
N PRO A 608 1.91 -42.28 -30.99
CA PRO A 608 0.49 -42.19 -30.58
C PRO A 608 0.21 -41.44 -29.27
N SER A 609 1.14 -41.46 -28.31
CA SER A 609 1.06 -40.70 -27.06
C SER A 609 1.11 -39.17 -27.24
N GLY A 610 1.55 -38.69 -28.40
CA GLY A 610 1.61 -37.27 -28.74
C GLY A 610 0.25 -36.58 -28.70
N TYR A 611 -0.83 -37.31 -29.00
CA TYR A 611 -2.19 -36.76 -28.99
C TYR A 611 -2.56 -36.12 -27.65
N ALA A 612 -2.18 -36.75 -26.53
CA ALA A 612 -2.33 -36.18 -25.20
C ALA A 612 -1.21 -35.16 -24.90
N TRP A 613 0.05 -35.53 -25.15
CA TRP A 613 1.20 -34.81 -24.60
C TRP A 613 1.57 -33.50 -25.32
N ILE A 614 1.20 -33.30 -26.59
CA ILE A 614 1.44 -32.03 -27.30
C ILE A 614 0.64 -30.87 -26.68
N GLY A 615 -0.59 -31.15 -26.23
CA GLY A 615 -1.42 -30.21 -25.48
C GLY A 615 -1.11 -30.23 -23.98
N GLY A 616 -1.07 -31.42 -23.38
CA GLY A 616 -0.87 -31.61 -21.94
C GLY A 616 0.42 -30.98 -21.42
N ALA A 617 1.56 -31.16 -22.10
CA ALA A 617 2.82 -30.58 -21.68
C ALA A 617 2.80 -29.05 -21.62
N TYR A 618 2.13 -28.39 -22.57
CA TYR A 618 1.96 -26.94 -22.57
C TYR A 618 1.09 -26.49 -21.38
N VAL A 619 -0.07 -27.12 -21.18
CA VAL A 619 -1.04 -26.69 -20.15
C VAL A 619 -0.51 -26.96 -18.74
N ILE A 620 0.14 -28.11 -18.50
CA ILE A 620 0.78 -28.44 -17.22
C ILE A 620 1.90 -27.45 -16.90
N ALA A 621 2.76 -27.13 -17.88
CA ALA A 621 3.87 -26.21 -17.68
C ALA A 621 3.41 -24.74 -17.54
N ASN A 622 2.32 -24.36 -18.22
CA ASN A 622 1.66 -23.06 -18.05
C ASN A 622 1.15 -22.89 -16.61
N ALA A 623 0.33 -23.83 -16.12
CA ALA A 623 -0.18 -23.81 -14.75
C ALA A 623 0.94 -23.78 -13.69
N SER A 624 2.03 -24.52 -13.95
CA SER A 624 3.20 -24.56 -13.06
C SER A 624 4.05 -23.27 -13.09
N GLY A 625 4.05 -22.52 -14.19
CA GLY A 625 4.87 -21.32 -14.36
C GLY A 625 4.27 -20.03 -13.82
N VAL A 626 2.94 -19.93 -13.73
CA VAL A 626 2.23 -18.68 -13.36
C VAL A 626 2.71 -18.04 -12.04
N PRO A 627 2.84 -18.75 -10.90
CA PRO A 627 3.27 -18.13 -9.64
C PRO A 627 4.68 -17.53 -9.71
N ILE A 628 5.58 -18.19 -10.46
CA ILE A 628 6.97 -17.78 -10.63
C ILE A 628 7.03 -16.46 -11.39
N TRP A 629 6.30 -16.32 -12.50
CA TRP A 629 6.30 -15.10 -13.31
C TRP A 629 5.83 -13.85 -12.54
N ALA A 630 4.82 -13.98 -11.68
CA ALA A 630 4.41 -12.87 -10.80
C ALA A 630 5.59 -12.40 -9.94
N LYS A 631 6.19 -13.33 -9.18
CA LYS A 631 7.27 -13.03 -8.24
C LYS A 631 8.52 -12.48 -8.91
N LEU A 632 8.90 -13.01 -10.08
CA LEU A 632 9.97 -12.43 -10.90
C LEU A 632 9.67 -10.97 -11.26
N SER A 633 8.41 -10.66 -11.60
CA SER A 633 7.98 -9.32 -12.03
C SER A 633 7.82 -8.32 -10.89
N ASP A 634 7.64 -8.77 -9.65
CA ASP A 634 7.70 -7.93 -8.46
C ASP A 634 9.16 -7.56 -8.15
N ILE A 635 10.08 -8.53 -8.26
CA ILE A 635 11.50 -8.34 -7.95
C ILE A 635 12.23 -7.47 -9.00
N TRP A 636 12.06 -7.76 -10.30
CA TRP A 636 12.79 -7.12 -11.40
C TRP A 636 11.92 -6.18 -12.26
N GLY A 637 10.70 -5.88 -11.80
CA GLY A 637 9.77 -4.98 -12.46
C GLY A 637 9.07 -5.58 -13.68
N ARG A 638 7.97 -4.94 -14.10
CA ARG A 638 7.06 -5.49 -15.11
C ARG A 638 7.69 -5.59 -16.51
N LYS A 639 8.47 -4.59 -16.93
CA LYS A 639 9.00 -4.50 -18.30
C LYS A 639 10.06 -5.57 -18.63
N PRO A 640 11.12 -5.78 -17.84
CA PRO A 640 12.14 -6.80 -18.16
C PRO A 640 11.55 -8.21 -18.21
N ILE A 641 10.63 -8.52 -17.31
CA ILE A 641 10.03 -9.85 -17.18
C ILE A 641 9.01 -10.15 -18.29
N LEU A 642 8.21 -9.18 -18.72
CA LEU A 642 7.36 -9.35 -19.91
C LEU A 642 8.19 -9.50 -21.20
N LEU A 643 9.28 -8.74 -21.36
CA LEU A 643 10.21 -8.91 -22.48
C LEU A 643 10.88 -10.29 -22.47
N LEU A 644 11.28 -10.79 -21.29
CA LEU A 644 11.82 -12.14 -21.12
C LEU A 644 10.81 -13.22 -21.50
N ALA A 645 9.54 -13.09 -21.08
CA ALA A 645 8.48 -14.03 -21.44
C ALA A 645 8.29 -14.12 -22.98
N VAL A 646 8.33 -12.99 -23.69
CA VAL A 646 8.26 -12.97 -25.18
C VAL A 646 9.47 -13.67 -25.79
N LEU A 647 10.69 -13.44 -25.29
CA LEU A 647 11.91 -14.10 -25.79
C LEU A 647 11.89 -15.61 -25.58
N VAL A 648 11.46 -16.09 -24.40
CA VAL A 648 11.34 -17.54 -24.12
C VAL A 648 10.24 -18.17 -24.97
N PHE A 649 9.12 -17.46 -25.22
CA PHE A 649 8.08 -17.93 -26.13
C PHE A 649 8.56 -18.05 -27.58
N MET A 650 9.33 -17.07 -28.05
CA MET A 650 9.93 -17.07 -29.39
C MET A 650 10.96 -18.20 -29.55
N ALA A 651 11.85 -18.40 -28.56
CA ALA A 651 12.86 -19.46 -28.58
C ALA A 651 12.22 -20.86 -28.54
N SER A 652 11.21 -21.06 -27.70
CA SER A 652 10.47 -22.33 -27.62
C SER A 652 9.61 -22.61 -28.85
N SER A 653 9.04 -21.57 -29.50
CA SER A 653 8.40 -21.71 -30.81
C SER A 653 9.37 -22.25 -31.89
N ILE A 654 10.63 -21.81 -31.87
CA ILE A 654 11.68 -22.35 -32.76
C ILE A 654 11.98 -23.82 -32.45
N ILE A 655 12.05 -24.22 -31.17
CA ILE A 655 12.24 -25.62 -30.77
C ILE A 655 11.09 -26.50 -31.26
N CYS A 656 9.84 -26.03 -31.17
CA CYS A 656 8.67 -26.74 -31.70
C CYS A 656 8.72 -26.86 -33.24
N ALA A 657 9.02 -25.77 -33.96
CA ALA A 657 9.09 -25.75 -35.42
C ALA A 657 10.22 -26.63 -35.99
N LEU A 658 11.35 -26.72 -35.28
CA LEU A 658 12.51 -27.56 -35.64
C LEU A 658 12.43 -28.98 -35.05
N ALA A 659 11.30 -29.39 -34.46
CA ALA A 659 11.20 -30.70 -33.83
C ALA A 659 11.37 -31.86 -34.85
N VAL A 660 12.35 -32.73 -34.57
CA VAL A 660 12.63 -33.95 -35.35
C VAL A 660 12.09 -35.23 -34.70
N ASN A 661 11.59 -35.14 -33.46
CA ASN A 661 10.95 -36.25 -32.75
C ASN A 661 10.00 -35.74 -31.65
N MET A 662 9.11 -36.61 -31.18
CA MET A 662 8.07 -36.25 -30.19
C MET A 662 8.64 -35.75 -28.85
N LYS A 663 9.80 -36.24 -28.40
CA LYS A 663 10.42 -35.79 -27.14
C LYS A 663 10.87 -34.33 -27.23
N MET A 664 11.52 -33.96 -28.35
CA MET A 664 11.93 -32.59 -28.63
C MET A 664 10.72 -31.65 -28.71
N LEU A 665 9.63 -32.08 -29.36
CA LEU A 665 8.40 -31.30 -29.41
C LEU A 665 7.77 -31.13 -28.02
N ILE A 666 7.66 -32.19 -27.20
CA ILE A 666 7.11 -32.12 -25.84
C ILE A 666 7.94 -31.17 -24.95
N ILE A 667 9.27 -31.21 -25.04
CA ILE A 667 10.14 -30.27 -24.32
C ILE A 667 9.92 -28.83 -24.80
N GLY A 668 9.82 -28.60 -26.12
CA GLY A 668 9.46 -27.31 -26.69
C GLY A 668 8.12 -26.79 -26.15
N ARG A 669 7.06 -27.61 -26.24
CA ARG A 669 5.72 -27.30 -25.72
C ARG A 669 5.70 -27.00 -24.23
N ALA A 670 6.52 -27.68 -23.42
CA ALA A 670 6.63 -27.39 -21.99
C ALA A 670 7.25 -26.01 -21.74
N VAL A 671 8.40 -25.68 -22.36
CA VAL A 671 9.03 -24.35 -22.22
C VAL A 671 8.12 -23.24 -22.77
N GLN A 672 7.42 -23.52 -23.87
CA GLN A 672 6.44 -22.62 -24.46
C GLN A 672 5.22 -22.42 -23.55
N GLY A 673 4.78 -23.47 -22.85
CA GLY A 673 3.73 -23.41 -21.83
C GLY A 673 4.09 -22.49 -20.67
N VAL A 674 5.31 -22.64 -20.10
CA VAL A 674 5.83 -21.73 -19.07
C VAL A 674 5.77 -20.29 -19.56
N ALA A 675 6.29 -20.01 -20.77
CA ALA A 675 6.29 -18.66 -21.33
C ALA A 675 4.87 -18.11 -21.58
N GLY A 676 3.96 -18.93 -22.12
CA GLY A 676 2.58 -18.56 -22.39
C GLY A 676 1.80 -18.20 -21.12
N GLY A 677 2.01 -18.95 -20.03
CA GLY A 677 1.47 -18.59 -18.71
C GLY A 677 1.99 -17.24 -18.21
N GLY A 678 3.28 -16.97 -18.43
CA GLY A 678 3.90 -15.67 -18.17
C GLY A 678 3.29 -14.54 -18.99
N LEU A 679 3.11 -14.71 -20.30
CA LEU A 679 2.50 -13.70 -21.18
C LEU A 679 1.07 -13.35 -20.74
N ILE A 680 0.22 -14.37 -20.52
CA ILE A 680 -1.18 -14.18 -20.11
C ILE A 680 -1.27 -13.47 -18.76
N LEU A 681 -0.43 -13.86 -17.79
CA LEU A 681 -0.38 -13.24 -16.47
C LEU A 681 0.13 -11.79 -16.53
N MET A 682 1.27 -11.57 -17.19
CA MET A 682 1.93 -10.26 -17.24
C MET A 682 1.10 -9.22 -17.97
N VAL A 683 0.33 -9.62 -19.00
CA VAL A 683 -0.66 -8.73 -19.64
C VAL A 683 -1.73 -8.29 -18.62
N ASN A 684 -2.27 -9.20 -17.80
CA ASN A 684 -3.29 -8.87 -16.81
C ASN A 684 -2.75 -8.02 -15.64
N ILE A 685 -1.51 -8.28 -15.17
CA ILE A 685 -0.84 -7.46 -14.17
C ILE A 685 -0.58 -6.05 -14.73
N VAL A 686 0.04 -5.93 -15.92
CA VAL A 686 0.35 -4.62 -16.52
C VAL A 686 -0.91 -3.83 -16.88
N ILE A 687 -2.00 -4.47 -17.33
CA ILE A 687 -3.30 -3.79 -17.50
C ILE A 687 -3.87 -3.34 -16.14
N SER A 688 -3.64 -4.10 -15.06
CA SER A 688 -4.07 -3.69 -13.73
C SER A 688 -3.29 -2.49 -13.21
N ASP A 689 -1.96 -2.50 -13.36
CA ASP A 689 -1.06 -1.43 -12.93
C ASP A 689 -1.23 -0.13 -13.75
N LEU A 690 -1.63 -0.23 -15.02
CA LEU A 690 -1.78 0.92 -15.93
C LEU A 690 -3.16 1.61 -15.90
N PHE A 691 -4.20 0.97 -15.35
CA PHE A 691 -5.58 1.44 -15.51
C PHE A 691 -6.45 1.30 -14.25
N SER A 692 -7.17 2.39 -13.95
CA SER A 692 -8.15 2.49 -12.85
C SER A 692 -9.18 1.37 -12.87
N MET A 693 -9.55 0.84 -11.70
CA MET A 693 -10.47 -0.31 -11.51
C MET A 693 -11.69 -0.33 -12.44
N ARG A 694 -12.28 0.83 -12.76
CA ARG A 694 -13.43 0.93 -13.66
C ARG A 694 -13.03 0.83 -15.14
N GLN A 695 -11.99 1.54 -15.59
CA GLN A 695 -11.45 1.40 -16.96
C GLN A 695 -10.79 0.04 -17.21
N ARG A 696 -10.16 -0.52 -16.17
CA ARG A 696 -9.62 -1.89 -16.11
C ARG A 696 -10.68 -2.92 -16.50
N SER A 697 -11.92 -2.79 -16.03
CA SER A 697 -13.02 -3.70 -16.43
C SER A 697 -13.37 -3.66 -17.92
N LEU A 698 -13.17 -2.52 -18.60
CA LEU A 698 -13.33 -2.41 -20.05
C LEU A 698 -12.13 -2.99 -20.80
N ILE A 699 -10.90 -2.70 -20.36
CA ILE A 699 -9.68 -3.10 -21.06
C ILE A 699 -9.39 -4.59 -20.86
N LEU A 700 -9.64 -5.14 -19.66
CA LEU A 700 -9.68 -6.59 -19.45
C LEU A 700 -10.83 -7.23 -20.25
N GLY A 701 -12.00 -6.58 -20.34
CA GLY A 701 -13.07 -7.02 -21.24
C GLY A 701 -12.64 -7.11 -22.71
N LEU A 702 -11.79 -6.19 -23.18
CA LEU A 702 -11.22 -6.24 -24.54
C LEU A 702 -10.18 -7.36 -24.71
N THR A 703 -9.57 -7.90 -23.64
CA THR A 703 -8.70 -9.08 -23.76
C THR A 703 -9.48 -10.32 -24.22
N GLU A 704 -10.75 -10.45 -23.85
CA GLU A 704 -11.64 -11.51 -24.37
C GLU A 704 -11.89 -11.35 -25.88
N GLY A 705 -11.89 -10.12 -26.40
CA GLY A 705 -11.91 -9.86 -27.84
C GLY A 705 -10.67 -10.39 -28.57
N ILE A 706 -9.50 -10.38 -27.92
CA ILE A 706 -8.27 -10.98 -28.46
C ILE A 706 -8.36 -12.51 -28.45
N TRP A 707 -8.90 -13.11 -27.38
CA TRP A 707 -9.21 -14.55 -27.34
C TRP A 707 -10.24 -14.95 -28.40
N ALA A 708 -11.22 -14.11 -28.72
CA ALA A 708 -12.16 -14.32 -29.84
C ALA A 708 -11.42 -14.51 -31.16
N ILE A 709 -10.51 -13.58 -31.47
CA ILE A 709 -9.78 -13.54 -32.73
C ILE A 709 -8.82 -14.74 -32.79
N ALA A 710 -8.11 -15.04 -31.70
CA ALA A 710 -7.23 -16.20 -31.61
C ALA A 710 -7.99 -17.55 -31.72
N GLY A 711 -9.14 -17.69 -31.06
CA GLY A 711 -9.94 -18.91 -31.10
C GLY A 711 -10.73 -19.12 -32.39
N ALA A 712 -11.13 -18.05 -33.08
CA ALA A 712 -11.77 -18.16 -34.39
C ALA A 712 -10.74 -18.41 -35.51
N ILE A 713 -9.61 -17.70 -35.50
CA ILE A 713 -8.58 -17.80 -36.55
C ILE A 713 -7.69 -19.03 -36.36
N GLY A 714 -7.35 -19.39 -35.11
CA GLY A 714 -6.39 -20.45 -34.78
C GLY A 714 -6.71 -21.81 -35.40
N PRO A 715 -7.87 -22.43 -35.14
CA PRO A 715 -8.21 -23.74 -35.71
C PRO A 715 -8.23 -23.75 -37.24
N ILE A 716 -8.63 -22.62 -37.86
CA ILE A 716 -8.66 -22.44 -39.31
C ILE A 716 -7.24 -22.36 -39.88
N LEU A 717 -6.38 -21.49 -39.33
CA LEU A 717 -4.97 -21.42 -39.74
C LEU A 717 -4.22 -22.73 -39.45
N GLY A 718 -4.51 -23.40 -38.34
CA GLY A 718 -3.89 -24.68 -37.98
C GLY A 718 -4.20 -25.77 -39.01
N GLY A 719 -5.45 -25.83 -39.49
CA GLY A 719 -5.83 -26.67 -40.62
C GLY A 719 -5.11 -26.25 -41.92
N VAL A 720 -5.28 -24.99 -42.33
CA VAL A 720 -4.75 -24.47 -43.60
C VAL A 720 -3.21 -24.60 -43.70
N LEU A 721 -2.47 -24.29 -42.63
CA LEU A 721 -1.01 -24.41 -42.60
C LEU A 721 -0.53 -25.86 -42.56
N THR A 722 -1.30 -26.76 -41.92
CA THR A 722 -1.01 -28.20 -41.91
C THR A 722 -1.29 -28.84 -43.26
N ASP A 723 -2.40 -28.49 -43.90
CA ASP A 723 -2.86 -29.08 -45.16
C ASP A 723 -2.12 -28.53 -46.40
N LEU A 724 -1.75 -27.24 -46.42
CA LEU A 724 -1.15 -26.58 -47.60
C LEU A 724 0.37 -26.36 -47.52
N ALA A 725 1.01 -26.58 -46.36
CA ALA A 725 2.45 -26.30 -46.20
C ALA A 725 3.16 -27.34 -45.31
N SER A 726 3.02 -27.24 -43.99
CA SER A 726 3.54 -28.17 -43.00
C SER A 726 3.04 -27.78 -41.61
N TRP A 727 2.74 -28.77 -40.76
CA TRP A 727 2.40 -28.55 -39.35
C TRP A 727 3.43 -27.68 -38.59
N ARG A 728 4.69 -27.66 -39.03
CA ARG A 728 5.77 -26.80 -38.48
C ARG A 728 5.48 -25.29 -38.59
N TRP A 729 4.67 -24.86 -39.57
CA TRP A 729 4.28 -23.46 -39.71
C TRP A 729 3.40 -22.94 -38.56
N CYS A 730 2.78 -23.82 -37.78
CA CYS A 730 1.99 -23.46 -36.60
C CYS A 730 2.80 -22.72 -35.51
N TRP A 731 4.14 -22.83 -35.52
CA TRP A 731 5.01 -22.01 -34.65
C TRP A 731 5.89 -21.00 -35.41
N TRP A 732 6.18 -21.21 -36.70
CA TRP A 732 6.86 -20.17 -37.49
C TRP A 732 6.06 -18.87 -37.55
N ILE A 733 4.72 -18.96 -37.55
CA ILE A 733 3.83 -17.79 -37.47
C ILE A 733 4.00 -16.97 -36.18
N ASN A 734 4.47 -17.57 -35.08
CA ASN A 734 4.65 -16.87 -33.81
C ASN A 734 5.81 -15.87 -33.86
N LEU A 735 6.89 -16.17 -34.60
CA LEU A 735 8.13 -15.36 -34.62
C LEU A 735 7.93 -13.90 -35.05
N PRO A 736 7.32 -13.58 -36.21
CA PRO A 736 7.16 -12.18 -36.63
C PRO A 736 6.28 -11.39 -35.65
N ILE A 737 5.27 -12.03 -35.08
CA ILE A 737 4.37 -11.40 -34.09
C ILE A 737 5.12 -11.16 -32.77
N CYS A 738 5.94 -12.12 -32.32
CA CYS A 738 6.84 -11.95 -31.18
C CYS A 738 7.82 -10.80 -31.40
N GLY A 739 8.44 -10.70 -32.58
CA GLY A 739 9.38 -9.64 -32.92
C GLY A 739 8.75 -8.24 -32.90
N VAL A 740 7.60 -8.07 -33.55
CA VAL A 740 6.84 -6.81 -33.54
C VAL A 740 6.38 -6.45 -32.11
N GLY A 741 5.82 -7.42 -31.38
CA GLY A 741 5.42 -7.22 -29.98
C GLY A 741 6.59 -6.80 -29.09
N PHE A 742 7.73 -7.51 -29.18
CA PHE A 742 8.96 -7.21 -28.44
C PHE A 742 9.48 -5.80 -28.73
N LEU A 743 9.55 -5.38 -29.99
CA LEU A 743 10.01 -4.05 -30.37
C LEU A 743 9.10 -2.94 -29.82
N ILE A 744 7.77 -3.12 -29.90
CA ILE A 744 6.83 -2.13 -29.36
C ILE A 744 6.88 -2.08 -27.83
N LEU A 745 7.02 -3.23 -27.14
CA LEU A 745 7.26 -3.28 -25.70
C LEU A 745 8.58 -2.59 -25.31
N LEU A 746 9.66 -2.85 -26.05
CA LEU A 746 10.98 -2.30 -25.78
C LEU A 746 10.98 -0.77 -25.89
N ILE A 747 10.32 -0.21 -26.90
CA ILE A 747 10.26 1.24 -27.16
C ILE A 747 9.20 1.93 -26.28
N PHE A 748 7.95 1.47 -26.32
CA PHE A 748 6.83 2.24 -25.80
C PHE A 748 6.48 1.95 -24.34
N LEU A 749 6.65 0.72 -23.85
CA LEU A 749 6.31 0.38 -22.46
C LEU A 749 7.24 1.14 -21.51
N ASN A 750 6.65 1.96 -20.65
CA ASN A 750 7.32 2.56 -19.50
C ASN A 750 6.39 2.45 -18.28
N VAL A 751 6.83 1.65 -17.33
CA VAL A 751 6.20 1.24 -16.08
C VAL A 751 7.30 1.28 -15.02
N HIS A 752 6.95 1.52 -13.76
CA HIS A 752 7.92 1.54 -12.68
C HIS A 752 8.81 0.28 -12.69
N ASN A 753 10.10 0.46 -12.41
CA ASN A 753 11.08 -0.60 -12.30
C ASN A 753 11.89 -0.36 -11.01
N PRO A 754 11.82 -1.25 -10.00
CA PRO A 754 12.48 -1.08 -8.71
C PRO A 754 14.03 -1.14 -8.80
N ARG A 755 14.59 -1.45 -9.98
CA ARG A 755 16.05 -1.50 -10.26
C ARG A 755 16.84 -2.44 -9.33
N THR A 756 16.18 -3.44 -8.76
CA THR A 756 16.75 -4.41 -7.81
C THR A 756 17.96 -5.13 -8.40
N ASN A 757 19.10 -5.07 -7.70
CA ASN A 757 20.32 -5.77 -8.09
C ASN A 757 20.08 -7.29 -8.18
N PHE A 758 20.61 -7.94 -9.23
CA PHE A 758 20.39 -9.35 -9.51
C PHE A 758 20.69 -10.29 -8.33
N ARG A 759 21.78 -10.03 -7.59
CA ARG A 759 22.16 -10.82 -6.40
C ARG A 759 21.17 -10.70 -5.24
N ASP A 760 20.52 -9.56 -5.08
CA ASP A 760 19.59 -9.31 -3.99
C ASP A 760 18.18 -9.73 -4.38
N GLY A 761 17.81 -9.59 -5.66
CA GLY A 761 16.61 -10.20 -6.22
C GLY A 761 16.57 -11.74 -6.08
N ILE A 762 17.70 -12.43 -6.26
CA ILE A 762 17.80 -13.88 -6.02
C ILE A 762 17.53 -14.26 -4.55
N LYS A 763 17.87 -13.39 -3.59
CA LYS A 763 17.57 -13.60 -2.16
C LYS A 763 16.10 -13.32 -1.82
N ALA A 764 15.44 -12.43 -2.55
CA ALA A 764 14.04 -12.05 -2.36
C ALA A 764 13.02 -13.04 -2.94
N ILE A 765 13.48 -14.14 -3.56
CA ILE A 765 12.66 -15.28 -3.97
C ILE A 765 12.46 -16.19 -2.76
N ASP A 766 11.21 -16.46 -2.36
CA ASP A 766 10.94 -17.63 -1.51
C ASP A 766 11.15 -18.89 -2.35
N TRP A 767 12.34 -19.47 -2.23
CA TRP A 767 12.70 -20.73 -2.89
C TRP A 767 11.94 -21.92 -2.32
N ALA A 768 11.56 -21.90 -1.04
CA ALA A 768 10.79 -22.99 -0.43
C ALA A 768 9.35 -22.99 -0.94
N GLY A 769 8.67 -21.85 -0.92
CA GLY A 769 7.34 -21.65 -1.52
C GLY A 769 7.34 -21.92 -3.04
N SER A 770 8.29 -21.32 -3.77
CA SER A 770 8.36 -21.46 -5.24
C SER A 770 8.62 -22.90 -5.70
N LEU A 771 9.51 -23.63 -5.02
CA LEU A 771 9.78 -25.04 -5.36
C LEU A 771 8.67 -25.98 -4.89
N SER A 772 8.04 -25.72 -3.74
CA SER A 772 6.94 -26.55 -3.23
C SER A 772 5.65 -26.39 -4.04
N ILE A 773 5.28 -25.18 -4.48
CA ILE A 773 4.11 -25.00 -5.37
C ILE A 773 4.34 -25.58 -6.76
N LEU A 774 5.57 -25.48 -7.28
CA LEU A 774 6.00 -26.10 -8.53
C LEU A 774 5.94 -27.63 -8.44
N ALA A 775 6.48 -28.22 -7.35
CA ALA A 775 6.44 -29.65 -7.11
C ALA A 775 5.02 -30.17 -6.92
N PHE A 776 4.17 -29.49 -6.14
CA PHE A 776 2.74 -29.80 -6.02
C PHE A 776 2.05 -29.83 -7.39
N THR A 777 2.21 -28.75 -8.17
CA THR A 777 1.49 -28.59 -9.45
C THR A 777 1.95 -29.63 -10.47
N LEU A 778 3.26 -29.88 -10.60
CA LEU A 778 3.79 -30.89 -11.50
C LEU A 778 3.43 -32.31 -11.05
N MET A 779 3.68 -32.67 -9.79
CA MET A 779 3.45 -34.04 -9.31
C MET A 779 1.97 -34.41 -9.34
N LEU A 780 1.07 -33.49 -8.94
CA LEU A 780 -0.37 -33.75 -8.95
C LEU A 780 -0.91 -33.88 -10.38
N LEU A 781 -0.57 -32.96 -11.29
CA LEU A 781 -1.06 -33.01 -12.67
C LEU A 781 -0.49 -34.22 -13.44
N ILE A 782 0.81 -34.51 -13.32
CA ILE A 782 1.43 -35.67 -13.98
C ILE A 782 0.93 -36.98 -13.34
N GLY A 783 0.71 -37.02 -12.03
CA GLY A 783 0.10 -38.18 -11.35
C GLY A 783 -1.30 -38.49 -11.84
N LEU A 784 -2.12 -37.45 -12.05
CA LEU A 784 -3.48 -37.58 -12.58
C LEU A 784 -3.52 -37.94 -14.08
N ASP A 785 -2.62 -37.41 -14.91
CA ASP A 785 -2.53 -37.79 -16.35
C ASP A 785 -2.03 -39.22 -16.54
N PHE A 786 -1.07 -39.66 -15.73
CA PHE A 786 -0.57 -41.03 -15.76
C PHE A 786 -1.61 -42.05 -15.27
N GLY A 787 -2.50 -41.66 -14.35
CA GLY A 787 -3.51 -42.52 -13.72
C GLY A 787 -4.53 -43.09 -14.71
N GLY A 788 -4.55 -44.41 -14.86
CA GLY A 788 -5.45 -45.14 -15.76
C GLY A 788 -5.02 -45.13 -17.24
N ASN A 789 -4.12 -44.23 -17.64
CA ASN A 789 -3.66 -44.06 -19.02
C ASN A 789 -2.29 -44.71 -19.24
N ALA A 790 -1.24 -44.17 -18.61
CA ALA A 790 0.12 -44.68 -18.69
C ALA A 790 0.39 -45.81 -17.68
N PHE A 791 -0.19 -45.72 -16.49
CA PHE A 791 -0.07 -46.70 -15.41
C PHE A 791 -1.42 -46.92 -14.71
N PRO A 792 -1.70 -48.10 -14.12
CA PRO A 792 -2.88 -48.30 -13.28
C PRO A 792 -2.94 -47.30 -12.11
N TRP A 793 -4.15 -46.95 -11.65
CA TRP A 793 -4.34 -46.11 -10.46
C TRP A 793 -3.70 -46.68 -9.19
N SER A 794 -3.59 -48.01 -9.10
CA SER A 794 -2.88 -48.73 -8.04
C SER A 794 -1.35 -48.76 -8.20
N SER A 795 -0.79 -48.15 -9.25
CA SER A 795 0.65 -48.10 -9.48
C SER A 795 1.34 -47.26 -8.41
N PRO A 796 2.42 -47.76 -7.78
CA PRO A 796 3.22 -46.96 -6.84
C PRO A 796 3.67 -45.61 -7.42
N LYS A 797 3.93 -45.53 -8.73
CA LYS A 797 4.29 -44.27 -9.40
C LYS A 797 3.17 -43.22 -9.32
N VAL A 798 1.92 -43.62 -9.57
CA VAL A 798 0.75 -42.74 -9.54
C VAL A 798 0.44 -42.31 -8.10
N ILE A 799 0.44 -43.28 -7.18
CA ILE A 799 0.19 -43.03 -5.76
C ILE A 799 1.25 -42.09 -5.17
N CYS A 800 2.55 -42.35 -5.40
CA CYS A 800 3.61 -41.48 -4.93
C CYS A 800 3.52 -40.07 -5.52
N LEU A 801 3.22 -39.90 -6.82
CA LEU A 801 3.06 -38.57 -7.41
C LEU A 801 1.92 -37.78 -6.75
N VAL A 802 0.75 -38.39 -6.53
CA VAL A 802 -0.37 -37.72 -5.87
C VAL A 802 -0.06 -37.43 -4.39
N VAL A 803 0.49 -38.40 -3.65
CA VAL A 803 0.77 -38.24 -2.21
C VAL A 803 1.90 -37.25 -1.95
N PHE A 804 3.03 -37.33 -2.66
CA PHE A 804 4.10 -36.35 -2.50
C PHE A 804 3.71 -34.96 -3.04
N GLY A 805 2.87 -34.89 -4.09
CA GLY A 805 2.26 -33.63 -4.50
C GLY A 805 1.46 -32.96 -3.38
N LEU A 806 0.57 -33.72 -2.71
CA LEU A 806 -0.21 -33.22 -1.57
C LEU A 806 0.66 -32.87 -0.35
N LEU A 807 1.76 -33.59 -0.10
CA LEU A 807 2.75 -33.21 0.92
C LEU A 807 3.45 -31.91 0.55
N CYS A 808 3.81 -31.69 -0.72
CA CYS A 808 4.35 -30.42 -1.20
C CYS A 808 3.34 -29.26 -1.05
N LEU A 809 2.03 -29.49 -1.16
CA LEU A 809 1.03 -28.48 -0.82
C LEU A 809 1.05 -28.13 0.67
N GLY A 810 1.22 -29.12 1.55
CA GLY A 810 1.41 -28.89 2.98
C GLY A 810 2.66 -28.07 3.29
N VAL A 811 3.78 -28.37 2.63
CA VAL A 811 5.03 -27.59 2.72
C VAL A 811 4.84 -26.17 2.17
N PHE A 812 4.11 -26.00 1.07
CA PHE A 812 3.79 -24.68 0.51
C PHE A 812 2.99 -23.82 1.49
N VAL A 813 1.87 -24.35 2.01
CA VAL A 813 1.03 -23.62 2.99
C VAL A 813 1.81 -23.31 4.27
N PHE A 814 2.73 -24.19 4.70
CA PHE A 814 3.64 -23.90 5.80
C PHE A 814 4.63 -22.78 5.45
N SER A 815 5.25 -22.79 4.26
CA SER A 815 6.16 -21.74 3.80
C SER A 815 5.46 -20.38 3.78
N GLU A 816 4.32 -20.29 3.10
CA GLU A 816 3.50 -19.07 2.97
C GLU A 816 3.00 -18.52 4.32
N HIS A 817 2.86 -19.37 5.34
CA HIS A 817 2.39 -18.97 6.68
C HIS A 817 3.51 -18.68 7.69
N ARG A 818 4.71 -19.27 7.53
CA ARG A 818 5.77 -19.26 8.56
C ARG A 818 7.16 -18.84 8.08
N LEU A 819 7.47 -18.93 6.79
CA LEU A 819 8.82 -18.74 6.23
C LEU A 819 8.89 -17.62 5.19
N ALA A 820 7.81 -17.37 4.45
CA ALA A 820 7.76 -16.40 3.37
C ALA A 820 7.63 -14.96 3.91
N GLU A 821 8.71 -14.19 3.84
CA GLU A 821 8.70 -12.72 4.04
C GLU A 821 7.80 -12.02 2.99
N TYR A 822 7.66 -12.64 1.81
CA TYR A 822 6.86 -12.15 0.69
C TYR A 822 6.08 -13.30 0.01
N PRO A 823 4.91 -13.70 0.56
CA PRO A 823 4.13 -14.85 0.07
C PRO A 823 3.69 -14.75 -1.41
N LEU A 824 3.68 -15.90 -2.09
CA LEU A 824 3.23 -16.09 -3.47
C LEU A 824 1.69 -16.06 -3.61
N VAL A 825 1.00 -16.55 -2.58
CA VAL A 825 -0.46 -16.66 -2.48
C VAL A 825 -0.86 -16.21 -1.05
N PRO A 826 -0.96 -14.90 -0.80
CA PRO A 826 -1.12 -14.36 0.55
C PRO A 826 -2.43 -14.87 1.17
N LEU A 827 -2.28 -15.66 2.23
CA LEU A 827 -3.37 -16.46 2.80
C LEU A 827 -4.52 -15.61 3.38
N ASN A 828 -4.26 -14.32 3.67
CA ASN A 828 -5.26 -13.34 4.06
C ASN A 828 -6.38 -13.17 3.02
N LEU A 829 -6.13 -13.47 1.74
CA LEU A 829 -7.14 -13.43 0.68
C LEU A 829 -8.32 -14.39 0.98
N PHE A 830 -8.05 -15.53 1.61
CA PHE A 830 -9.08 -16.52 1.94
C PHE A 830 -9.92 -16.14 3.17
N ASN A 831 -9.54 -15.11 3.95
CA ASN A 831 -10.34 -14.66 5.08
C ASN A 831 -11.68 -14.04 4.65
N GLU A 832 -11.79 -13.54 3.41
CA GLU A 832 -13.05 -12.99 2.89
C GLU A 832 -13.82 -14.01 2.04
N ARG A 833 -15.09 -14.26 2.41
CA ARG A 833 -15.99 -15.21 1.75
C ARG A 833 -16.22 -14.87 0.27
N SER A 834 -16.18 -13.58 -0.07
CA SER A 834 -16.32 -13.14 -1.48
C SER A 834 -15.12 -13.53 -2.34
N ASN A 835 -13.93 -13.65 -1.75
CA ASN A 835 -12.72 -14.06 -2.44
C ASN A 835 -12.73 -15.57 -2.67
N ILE A 836 -13.09 -16.35 -1.64
CA ILE A 836 -13.36 -17.80 -1.77
C ILE A 836 -14.39 -18.05 -2.89
N GLY A 837 -15.51 -17.32 -2.88
CA GLY A 837 -16.55 -17.43 -3.91
C GLY A 837 -16.02 -17.10 -5.32
N SER A 838 -15.23 -16.05 -5.45
CA SER A 838 -14.68 -15.62 -6.75
C SER A 838 -13.64 -16.60 -7.31
N LEU A 839 -12.80 -17.18 -6.44
CA LEU A 839 -11.82 -18.22 -6.81
C LEU A 839 -12.51 -19.56 -7.11
N GLY A 840 -13.53 -19.95 -6.34
CA GLY A 840 -14.34 -21.14 -6.60
C GLY A 840 -15.10 -21.05 -7.93
N VAL A 841 -15.70 -19.88 -8.23
CA VAL A 841 -16.29 -19.60 -9.55
C VAL A 841 -15.24 -19.74 -10.65
N SER A 842 -14.06 -19.12 -10.50
CA SER A 842 -12.97 -19.21 -11.49
C SER A 842 -12.53 -20.65 -11.76
N PHE A 843 -12.40 -21.46 -10.71
CA PHE A 843 -12.04 -22.87 -10.80
C PHE A 843 -13.10 -23.68 -11.55
N PHE A 844 -14.36 -23.66 -11.09
CA PHE A 844 -15.40 -24.49 -11.70
C PHE A 844 -15.86 -23.99 -13.08
N HIS A 845 -15.82 -22.68 -13.34
CA HIS A 845 -15.98 -22.10 -14.68
C HIS A 845 -14.87 -22.58 -15.61
N GLY A 846 -13.60 -22.40 -15.21
CA GLY A 846 -12.45 -22.82 -16.00
C GLY A 846 -12.51 -24.31 -16.35
N MET A 847 -12.88 -25.17 -15.39
CA MET A 847 -13.09 -26.59 -15.65
C MET A 847 -14.18 -26.84 -16.71
N THR A 848 -15.33 -26.18 -16.56
CA THR A 848 -16.53 -26.42 -17.39
C THR A 848 -16.37 -25.85 -18.80
N PHE A 849 -15.68 -24.72 -18.96
CA PHE A 849 -15.46 -24.05 -20.24
C PHE A 849 -14.52 -24.86 -21.15
N ILE A 850 -13.30 -25.18 -20.68
CA ILE A 850 -12.28 -25.80 -21.54
C ILE A 850 -12.68 -27.20 -21.98
N ALA A 851 -13.54 -27.88 -21.21
CA ALA A 851 -14.14 -29.14 -21.62
C ALA A 851 -14.95 -28.98 -22.91
N GLY A 852 -15.72 -27.89 -23.05
CA GLY A 852 -16.44 -27.55 -24.28
C GLY A 852 -15.49 -27.38 -25.47
N GLU A 853 -14.50 -26.50 -25.32
CA GLU A 853 -13.53 -26.18 -26.38
C GLU A 853 -12.67 -27.40 -26.79
N TYR A 854 -12.15 -28.17 -25.83
CA TYR A 854 -11.26 -29.29 -26.10
C TYR A 854 -11.99 -30.54 -26.60
N TYR A 855 -13.20 -30.84 -26.09
CA TYR A 855 -13.89 -32.10 -26.43
C TYR A 855 -14.95 -31.99 -27.53
N LEU A 856 -15.56 -30.84 -27.81
CA LEU A 856 -16.48 -30.76 -28.94
C LEU A 856 -15.83 -31.16 -30.29
N PRO A 857 -14.55 -30.86 -30.58
CA PRO A 857 -13.84 -31.42 -31.75
C PRO A 857 -13.83 -32.95 -31.82
N LEU A 858 -13.59 -33.62 -30.68
CA LEU A 858 -13.64 -35.09 -30.59
C LEU A 858 -15.03 -35.62 -30.97
N TYR A 859 -16.09 -34.93 -30.55
CA TYR A 859 -17.47 -35.26 -30.95
C TYR A 859 -17.71 -35.02 -32.46
N PHE A 860 -17.29 -33.87 -32.99
CA PHE A 860 -17.50 -33.54 -34.39
C PHE A 860 -16.74 -34.48 -35.33
N GLN A 861 -15.54 -34.93 -34.95
CA GLN A 861 -14.74 -35.88 -35.72
C GLN A 861 -15.25 -37.31 -35.53
N ALA A 862 -15.38 -37.83 -34.31
CA ALA A 862 -15.71 -39.25 -34.09
C ALA A 862 -17.21 -39.60 -34.21
N VAL A 863 -18.13 -38.65 -34.00
CA VAL A 863 -19.60 -38.89 -34.02
C VAL A 863 -20.29 -38.23 -35.21
N LYS A 864 -19.77 -37.11 -35.72
CA LYS A 864 -20.33 -36.40 -36.90
C LYS A 864 -19.46 -36.50 -38.15
N LEU A 865 -18.29 -37.13 -38.06
CA LEU A 865 -17.38 -37.42 -39.18
C LEU A 865 -17.04 -36.16 -40.00
N ALA A 866 -16.90 -35.04 -39.28
CA ALA A 866 -16.38 -33.79 -39.82
C ALA A 866 -14.86 -33.89 -39.99
N SER A 867 -14.32 -33.35 -41.08
CA SER A 867 -12.87 -33.13 -41.22
C SER A 867 -12.35 -32.16 -40.13
N PRO A 868 -11.05 -32.14 -39.82
CA PRO A 868 -10.48 -31.22 -38.82
C PRO A 868 -10.85 -29.75 -39.07
N LEU A 869 -10.81 -29.28 -40.33
CA LEU A 869 -11.25 -27.94 -40.72
C LEU A 869 -12.75 -27.69 -40.41
N ARG A 870 -13.63 -28.64 -40.76
CA ARG A 870 -15.08 -28.53 -40.48
C ARG A 870 -15.36 -28.64 -38.97
N SER A 871 -14.58 -29.42 -38.24
CA SER A 871 -14.61 -29.53 -36.78
C SER A 871 -14.24 -28.21 -36.11
N GLY A 872 -13.21 -27.51 -36.60
CA GLY A 872 -12.84 -26.17 -36.14
C GLY A 872 -13.92 -25.13 -36.45
N ALA A 873 -14.49 -25.15 -37.66
CA ALA A 873 -15.60 -24.26 -38.03
C ALA A 873 -16.86 -24.48 -37.17
N LEU A 874 -17.13 -25.72 -36.74
CA LEU A 874 -18.27 -26.07 -35.88
C LEU A 874 -18.09 -25.65 -34.41
N LEU A 875 -16.87 -25.33 -33.96
CA LEU A 875 -16.57 -24.74 -32.65
C LEU A 875 -16.81 -23.22 -32.57
N ALA A 876 -16.80 -22.52 -33.72
CA ALA A 876 -16.88 -21.07 -33.76
C ALA A 876 -18.04 -20.45 -32.96
N PRO A 877 -19.26 -21.04 -32.90
CA PRO A 877 -20.35 -20.50 -32.08
C PRO A 877 -20.02 -20.39 -30.58
N LEU A 878 -19.36 -21.41 -30.00
CA LEU A 878 -18.97 -21.38 -28.58
C LEU A 878 -17.99 -20.24 -28.31
N ILE A 879 -16.96 -20.13 -29.16
CA ILE A 879 -15.86 -19.17 -29.01
C ILE A 879 -16.34 -17.73 -29.22
N VAL A 880 -17.04 -17.46 -30.33
CA VAL A 880 -17.51 -16.12 -30.68
C VAL A 880 -18.50 -15.61 -29.64
N THR A 881 -19.47 -16.43 -29.21
CA THR A 881 -20.44 -16.00 -28.19
C THR A 881 -19.81 -15.81 -26.82
N THR A 882 -18.83 -16.63 -26.43
CA THR A 882 -18.02 -16.42 -25.21
C THR A 882 -17.38 -15.03 -25.22
N ALA A 883 -16.67 -14.66 -26.29
CA ALA A 883 -15.96 -13.39 -26.34
C ALA A 883 -16.89 -12.17 -26.45
N VAL A 884 -18.00 -12.27 -27.20
CA VAL A 884 -19.00 -11.20 -27.29
C VAL A 884 -19.62 -10.96 -25.91
N CYS A 885 -20.04 -12.03 -25.21
CA CYS A 885 -20.62 -11.90 -23.86
C CYS A 885 -19.59 -11.44 -22.81
N GLY A 886 -18.31 -11.82 -22.93
CA GLY A 886 -17.23 -11.29 -22.09
C GLY A 886 -16.99 -9.79 -22.30
N THR A 887 -16.90 -9.35 -23.55
CA THR A 887 -16.74 -7.93 -23.91
C THR A 887 -17.94 -7.11 -23.43
N CYS A 888 -19.17 -7.57 -23.69
CA CYS A 888 -20.39 -6.93 -23.19
C CYS A 888 -20.47 -6.90 -21.66
N SER A 889 -19.96 -7.93 -20.97
CA SER A 889 -19.90 -7.96 -19.49
C SER A 889 -18.93 -6.90 -18.94
N GLY A 890 -17.76 -6.74 -19.57
CA GLY A 890 -16.83 -5.66 -19.25
C GLY A 890 -17.44 -4.28 -19.44
N VAL A 891 -18.14 -4.06 -20.57
CA VAL A 891 -18.89 -2.82 -20.85
C VAL A 891 -20.01 -2.57 -19.83
N PHE A 892 -20.79 -3.60 -19.46
CA PHE A 892 -21.86 -3.48 -18.47
C PHE A 892 -21.32 -3.16 -17.06
N ILE A 893 -20.22 -3.78 -16.63
CA ILE A 893 -19.56 -3.45 -15.36
C ILE A 893 -18.99 -2.03 -15.40
N HIS A 894 -18.34 -1.64 -16.50
CA HIS A 894 -17.89 -0.27 -16.70
C HIS A 894 -19.06 0.72 -16.60
N GLN A 895 -20.21 0.47 -17.22
CA GLN A 895 -21.38 1.37 -17.17
C GLN A 895 -22.07 1.38 -15.79
N THR A 896 -22.34 0.22 -15.19
CA THR A 896 -23.23 0.08 -14.02
C THR A 896 -22.52 -0.07 -12.68
N GLY A 897 -21.26 -0.54 -12.67
CA GLY A 897 -20.54 -0.97 -11.47
C GLY A 897 -21.00 -2.30 -10.85
N LYS A 898 -21.90 -3.05 -11.51
CA LYS A 898 -22.54 -4.26 -10.95
C LYS A 898 -21.98 -5.55 -11.58
N TYR A 899 -20.99 -6.18 -10.93
CA TYR A 899 -20.45 -7.47 -11.37
C TYR A 899 -21.28 -8.69 -10.90
N ARG A 900 -21.78 -8.70 -9.66
CA ARG A 900 -22.43 -9.89 -9.05
C ARG A 900 -23.59 -10.47 -9.86
N ILE A 901 -24.42 -9.60 -10.47
CA ILE A 901 -25.56 -10.05 -11.28
C ILE A 901 -25.13 -10.81 -12.54
N ILE A 902 -24.00 -10.42 -13.14
CA ILE A 902 -23.41 -11.11 -14.28
C ILE A 902 -22.89 -12.49 -13.85
N ILE A 903 -22.20 -12.56 -12.70
CA ILE A 903 -21.67 -13.83 -12.19
C ILE A 903 -22.79 -14.85 -11.93
N TRP A 904 -23.90 -14.43 -11.30
CA TRP A 904 -25.05 -15.32 -11.04
C TRP A 904 -25.74 -15.79 -12.32
N THR A 905 -26.01 -14.88 -13.25
CA THR A 905 -26.66 -15.23 -14.53
C THR A 905 -25.75 -16.06 -15.44
N GLY A 906 -24.46 -15.76 -15.47
CA GLY A 906 -23.43 -16.53 -16.17
C GLY A 906 -23.32 -17.96 -15.65
N ALA A 907 -23.23 -18.17 -14.33
CA ALA A 907 -23.14 -19.50 -13.72
C ALA A 907 -24.35 -20.39 -14.02
N ILE A 908 -25.57 -19.83 -13.96
CA ILE A 908 -26.81 -20.54 -14.31
C ILE A 908 -26.81 -20.90 -15.80
N THR A 909 -26.46 -19.95 -16.67
CA THR A 909 -26.50 -20.14 -18.14
C THR A 909 -25.43 -21.11 -18.63
N LEU A 910 -24.24 -21.10 -18.02
CA LEU A 910 -23.17 -22.06 -18.28
C LEU A 910 -23.62 -23.48 -17.92
N THR A 911 -24.18 -23.66 -16.72
CA THR A 911 -24.67 -24.96 -16.24
C THR A 911 -25.75 -25.52 -17.16
N LEU A 912 -26.68 -24.67 -17.62
CA LEU A 912 -27.70 -25.05 -18.59
C LEU A 912 -27.07 -25.48 -19.94
N GLY A 913 -26.13 -24.69 -20.47
CA GLY A 913 -25.43 -24.99 -21.73
C GLY A 913 -24.67 -26.32 -21.69
N THR A 914 -23.90 -26.57 -20.64
CA THR A 914 -23.19 -27.85 -20.45
C THR A 914 -24.15 -29.00 -20.19
N GLY A 915 -25.24 -28.78 -19.45
CA GLY A 915 -26.30 -29.78 -19.25
C GLY A 915 -26.96 -30.22 -20.55
N LEU A 916 -27.14 -29.31 -21.51
CA LEU A 916 -27.67 -29.64 -22.84
C LEU A 916 -26.74 -30.57 -23.65
N TYR A 917 -25.43 -30.52 -23.45
CA TYR A 917 -24.49 -31.47 -24.10
C TYR A 917 -24.73 -32.94 -23.69
N ILE A 918 -25.36 -33.20 -22.54
CA ILE A 918 -25.75 -34.55 -22.10
C ILE A 918 -26.79 -35.17 -23.06
N SER A 919 -27.55 -34.35 -23.80
CA SER A 919 -28.53 -34.81 -24.81
C SER A 919 -27.92 -35.14 -26.18
N MET A 920 -26.62 -34.93 -26.38
CA MET A 920 -25.96 -35.11 -27.67
C MET A 920 -25.85 -36.59 -28.07
N SER A 921 -26.25 -36.89 -29.30
CA SER A 921 -26.32 -38.24 -29.86
C SER A 921 -25.99 -38.27 -31.36
N PRO A 922 -25.70 -39.44 -31.97
CA PRO A 922 -25.41 -39.56 -33.40
C PRO A 922 -26.51 -38.97 -34.31
N THR A 923 -27.77 -38.92 -33.87
CA THR A 923 -28.89 -38.31 -34.61
C THR A 923 -29.12 -36.82 -34.34
N THR A 924 -28.56 -36.24 -33.27
CA THR A 924 -28.74 -34.80 -32.94
C THR A 924 -28.28 -33.90 -34.10
N SER A 925 -29.13 -32.96 -34.52
CA SER A 925 -28.84 -32.07 -35.65
C SER A 925 -27.73 -31.05 -35.34
N ILE A 926 -27.05 -30.57 -36.39
CA ILE A 926 -26.01 -29.55 -36.24
C ILE A 926 -26.58 -28.26 -35.63
N GLY A 927 -27.78 -27.83 -36.07
CA GLY A 927 -28.45 -26.64 -35.53
C GLY A 927 -28.74 -26.72 -34.03
N ALA A 928 -29.12 -27.89 -33.52
CA ALA A 928 -29.30 -28.10 -32.07
C ALA A 928 -27.98 -27.96 -31.31
N ILE A 929 -26.88 -28.55 -31.82
CA ILE A 929 -25.55 -28.45 -31.18
C ILE A 929 -25.02 -27.01 -31.23
N ILE A 930 -25.30 -26.25 -32.28
CA ILE A 930 -25.03 -24.81 -32.33
C ILE A 930 -25.82 -24.08 -31.24
N GLY A 931 -27.12 -24.36 -31.10
CA GLY A 931 -27.94 -23.77 -30.02
C GLY A 931 -27.39 -24.06 -28.62
N PHE A 932 -26.91 -25.28 -28.36
CA PHE A 932 -26.29 -25.64 -27.08
C PHE A 932 -24.98 -24.86 -26.85
N GLN A 933 -24.14 -24.73 -27.89
CA GLN A 933 -22.90 -23.94 -27.84
C GLN A 933 -23.14 -22.45 -27.58
N LEU A 934 -24.18 -21.86 -28.17
CA LEU A 934 -24.54 -20.45 -27.91
C LEU A 934 -24.87 -20.24 -26.42
N ILE A 935 -25.68 -21.12 -25.82
CA ILE A 935 -26.05 -21.03 -24.40
C ILE A 935 -24.81 -21.20 -23.50
N ALA A 936 -23.99 -22.23 -23.75
CA ALA A 936 -22.74 -22.44 -23.01
C ALA A 936 -21.77 -21.25 -23.15
N GLY A 937 -21.70 -20.65 -24.35
CA GLY A 937 -20.87 -19.48 -24.64
C GLY A 937 -21.33 -18.22 -23.90
N ILE A 938 -22.64 -17.93 -23.87
CA ILE A 938 -23.18 -16.81 -23.08
C ILE A 938 -22.75 -16.95 -21.62
N GLY A 939 -22.99 -18.13 -21.03
CA GLY A 939 -22.64 -18.42 -19.65
C GLY A 939 -21.16 -18.28 -19.35
N SER A 940 -20.30 -18.82 -20.23
CA SER A 940 -18.85 -18.76 -20.10
C SER A 940 -18.30 -17.33 -20.21
N GLY A 941 -18.74 -16.57 -21.23
CA GLY A 941 -18.30 -15.19 -21.45
C GLY A 941 -18.58 -14.29 -20.25
N MET A 942 -19.73 -14.48 -19.61
CA MET A 942 -20.15 -13.77 -18.40
C MET A 942 -19.31 -14.10 -17.15
N LEU A 943 -18.37 -15.05 -17.21
CA LEU A 943 -17.60 -15.53 -16.06
C LEU A 943 -16.07 -15.32 -16.14
N PHE A 944 -15.50 -14.94 -17.28
CA PHE A 944 -14.04 -14.73 -17.39
C PHE A 944 -13.52 -13.60 -16.48
N GLN A 945 -14.01 -12.38 -16.70
CA GLN A 945 -13.52 -11.16 -16.04
C GLN A 945 -14.29 -10.74 -14.78
N PRO A 946 -15.63 -10.91 -14.67
CA PRO A 946 -16.37 -10.46 -13.48
C PRO A 946 -15.91 -11.06 -12.14
N PRO A 947 -15.50 -12.34 -12.03
CA PRO A 947 -14.95 -12.90 -10.79
C PRO A 947 -13.57 -12.33 -10.42
N LEU A 948 -12.70 -12.01 -11.40
CA LEU A 948 -11.44 -11.31 -11.14
C LEU A 948 -11.69 -9.89 -10.60
N ILE A 949 -12.63 -9.16 -11.21
CA ILE A 949 -13.04 -7.82 -10.75
C ILE A 949 -13.66 -7.90 -9.33
N SER A 950 -14.42 -8.95 -9.04
CA SER A 950 -14.95 -9.24 -7.71
C SER A 950 -13.84 -9.46 -6.68
N LEU A 951 -12.84 -10.31 -7.00
CA LEU A 951 -11.69 -10.55 -6.14
C LEU A 951 -10.91 -9.24 -5.89
N GLN A 952 -10.50 -8.54 -6.95
CA GLN A 952 -9.77 -7.27 -6.86
C GLN A 952 -10.55 -6.20 -6.06
N ALA A 953 -11.88 -6.21 -6.09
CA ALA A 953 -12.69 -5.27 -5.32
C ALA A 953 -12.62 -5.50 -3.80
N PHE A 954 -12.32 -6.71 -3.33
CA PHE A 954 -12.24 -7.05 -1.90
C PHE A 954 -10.81 -7.10 -1.33
N VAL A 955 -9.78 -6.93 -2.17
CA VAL A 955 -8.44 -6.56 -1.71
C VAL A 955 -8.47 -5.13 -1.14
N THR A 956 -7.69 -4.87 -0.08
CA THR A 956 -7.70 -3.57 0.62
C THR A 956 -6.43 -2.75 0.37
N ASP A 957 -5.28 -3.41 0.24
CA ASP A 957 -4.02 -2.80 -0.20
C ASP A 957 -3.91 -2.85 -1.74
N GLN A 958 -3.55 -1.74 -2.37
CA GLN A 958 -3.37 -1.65 -3.83
C GLN A 958 -2.22 -2.54 -4.31
N ASN A 959 -1.19 -2.75 -3.49
CA ASN A 959 -0.02 -3.57 -3.80
C ASN A 959 -0.40 -5.06 -3.96
N ASP A 960 -1.27 -5.55 -3.07
CA ASP A 960 -1.69 -6.96 -3.00
C ASP A 960 -2.61 -7.35 -4.18
N VAL A 961 -3.05 -6.38 -5.01
CA VAL A 961 -3.87 -6.58 -6.22
C VAL A 961 -3.12 -7.40 -7.28
N ALA A 962 -1.81 -7.21 -7.43
CA ALA A 962 -1.01 -8.00 -8.36
C ALA A 962 -0.97 -9.48 -7.93
N THR A 963 -0.73 -9.74 -6.63
CA THR A 963 -0.66 -11.08 -6.05
C THR A 963 -2.02 -11.78 -6.03
N ALA A 964 -3.12 -11.05 -5.82
CA ALA A 964 -4.47 -11.56 -5.99
C ALA A 964 -4.79 -11.92 -7.46
N THR A 965 -4.29 -11.14 -8.42
CA THR A 965 -4.44 -11.41 -9.86
C THR A 965 -3.62 -12.62 -10.31
N SER A 966 -2.43 -12.82 -9.71
CA SER A 966 -1.63 -14.04 -9.83
C SER A 966 -2.38 -15.25 -9.28
N THR A 967 -2.87 -15.16 -8.04
CA THR A 967 -3.65 -16.23 -7.37
C THR A 967 -4.85 -16.66 -8.21
N PHE A 968 -5.62 -15.69 -8.75
CA PHE A 968 -6.75 -15.97 -9.65
C PHE A 968 -6.32 -16.68 -10.94
N SER A 969 -5.21 -16.23 -11.54
CA SER A 969 -4.68 -16.81 -12.78
C SER A 969 -4.14 -18.22 -12.56
N PHE A 970 -3.49 -18.49 -11.43
CA PHE A 970 -2.99 -19.81 -11.03
C PHE A 970 -4.14 -20.80 -10.81
N VAL A 971 -5.14 -20.42 -10.01
CA VAL A 971 -6.36 -21.22 -9.77
C VAL A 971 -7.05 -21.57 -11.09
N ARG A 972 -7.15 -20.61 -12.02
CA ARG A 972 -7.72 -20.83 -13.35
C ARG A 972 -6.86 -21.79 -14.18
N CYS A 973 -5.55 -21.62 -14.26
CA CYS A 973 -4.69 -22.51 -15.05
C CYS A 973 -4.66 -23.95 -14.52
N ILE A 974 -4.70 -24.14 -13.18
CA ILE A 974 -4.89 -25.47 -12.59
C ILE A 974 -6.25 -26.06 -13.01
N ALA A 975 -7.34 -25.31 -12.94
CA ALA A 975 -8.66 -25.79 -13.36
C ALA A 975 -8.71 -26.22 -14.84
N LEU A 976 -8.04 -25.47 -15.72
CA LEU A 976 -7.91 -25.82 -17.14
C LEU A 976 -7.19 -27.16 -17.32
N ALA A 977 -6.05 -27.35 -16.63
CA ALA A 977 -5.27 -28.59 -16.66
C ALA A 977 -6.08 -29.78 -16.10
N PHE A 978 -6.71 -29.61 -14.94
CA PHE A 978 -7.54 -30.63 -14.28
C PHE A 978 -8.69 -31.09 -15.16
N SER A 979 -9.34 -30.18 -15.89
CA SER A 979 -10.47 -30.52 -16.75
C SER A 979 -10.08 -31.37 -17.96
N ILE A 980 -8.99 -31.04 -18.65
CA ILE A 980 -8.49 -31.85 -19.77
C ILE A 980 -8.05 -33.24 -19.26
N ILE A 981 -7.37 -33.32 -18.13
CA ILE A 981 -6.97 -34.62 -17.57
C ILE A 981 -8.19 -35.45 -17.15
N LEU A 982 -9.10 -34.87 -16.36
CA LEU A 982 -10.28 -35.56 -15.84
C LEU A 982 -11.28 -35.95 -16.94
N GLY A 983 -11.51 -35.07 -17.92
CA GLY A 983 -12.34 -35.36 -19.08
C GLY A 983 -11.79 -36.53 -19.89
N GLY A 984 -10.47 -36.56 -20.11
CA GLY A 984 -9.76 -37.66 -20.76
C GLY A 984 -9.94 -38.96 -19.99
N VAL A 985 -9.65 -38.97 -18.69
CA VAL A 985 -9.83 -40.14 -17.81
C VAL A 985 -11.28 -40.66 -17.84
N VAL A 986 -12.29 -39.79 -17.72
CA VAL A 986 -13.71 -40.21 -17.74
C VAL A 986 -14.12 -40.76 -19.11
N PHE A 987 -13.68 -40.13 -20.20
CA PHE A 987 -13.94 -40.60 -21.55
C PHE A 987 -13.29 -41.97 -21.82
N GLN A 988 -12.00 -42.14 -21.50
CA GLN A 988 -11.24 -43.38 -21.71
C GLN A 988 -11.88 -44.56 -20.94
N ASN A 989 -12.08 -44.40 -19.63
CA ASN A 989 -12.74 -45.41 -18.79
C ASN A 989 -14.18 -45.74 -19.22
N SER A 990 -14.85 -44.83 -19.94
CA SER A 990 -16.17 -45.09 -20.50
C SER A 990 -16.12 -45.79 -21.85
N MET A 991 -15.10 -45.54 -22.67
CA MET A 991 -14.86 -46.26 -23.94
C MET A 991 -14.50 -47.72 -23.71
N ASP A 992 -13.67 -48.03 -22.70
CA ASP A 992 -13.40 -49.43 -22.31
C ASP A 992 -14.69 -50.18 -21.91
N LYS A 993 -15.63 -49.49 -21.26
CA LYS A 993 -16.97 -50.04 -20.95
C LYS A 993 -17.85 -50.25 -22.20
N GLN A 994 -17.51 -49.68 -23.35
CA GLN A 994 -18.19 -49.97 -24.63
C GLN A 994 -17.57 -51.18 -25.37
N ALA A 995 -16.39 -51.68 -25.01
CA ALA A 995 -15.75 -52.78 -25.73
C ALA A 995 -16.63 -54.04 -25.89
N PRO A 996 -17.40 -54.50 -24.87
CA PRO A 996 -18.32 -55.64 -25.04
C PRO A 996 -19.50 -55.34 -25.99
N ARG A 997 -19.88 -54.07 -26.14
CA ARG A 997 -20.93 -53.63 -27.07
C ARG A 997 -20.40 -53.55 -28.51
N LEU A 998 -19.19 -53.07 -28.69
CA LEU A 998 -18.51 -53.04 -30.00
C LEU A 998 -18.18 -54.45 -30.50
N ALA A 999 -17.75 -55.36 -29.62
CA ALA A 999 -17.55 -56.77 -29.96
C ALA A 999 -18.85 -57.43 -30.42
N LYS A 1000 -19.98 -57.17 -29.73
CA LYS A 1000 -21.32 -57.63 -30.16
C LYS A 1000 -21.82 -57.00 -31.47
N ALA A 1001 -21.21 -55.92 -31.94
CA ALA A 1001 -21.48 -55.34 -33.27
C ALA A 1001 -20.60 -55.94 -34.38
N GLY A 1002 -19.74 -56.92 -34.09
CA GLY A 1002 -18.92 -57.62 -35.08
C GLY A 1002 -17.62 -56.94 -35.47
N LEU A 1003 -17.12 -55.98 -34.68
CA LEU A 1003 -15.80 -55.37 -34.92
C LEU A 1003 -14.67 -56.38 -34.66
N SER A 1004 -13.60 -56.32 -35.47
CA SER A 1004 -12.42 -57.16 -35.30
C SER A 1004 -11.64 -56.84 -34.01
N ALA A 1005 -10.85 -57.79 -33.50
CA ALA A 1005 -10.01 -57.59 -32.32
C ALA A 1005 -9.04 -56.40 -32.47
N GLU A 1006 -8.54 -56.15 -33.69
CA GLU A 1006 -7.67 -55.02 -34.01
C GLU A 1006 -8.42 -53.67 -33.93
N LEU A 1007 -9.63 -53.58 -34.51
CA LEU A 1007 -10.48 -52.39 -34.40
C LEU A 1007 -10.90 -52.14 -32.95
N LEU A 1008 -11.17 -53.19 -32.17
CA LEU A 1008 -11.45 -53.10 -30.74
C LEU A 1008 -10.23 -52.60 -29.94
N ALA A 1009 -9.01 -52.97 -30.33
CA ALA A 1009 -7.78 -52.45 -29.71
C ALA A 1009 -7.54 -50.97 -30.06
N GLN A 1010 -7.81 -50.54 -31.30
CA GLN A 1010 -7.78 -49.14 -31.72
C GLN A 1010 -8.83 -48.29 -31.00
N LEU A 1011 -10.01 -48.85 -30.70
CA LEU A 1011 -11.12 -48.19 -29.99
C LEU A 1011 -11.13 -48.40 -28.46
N SER A 1012 -10.11 -49.06 -27.91
CA SER A 1012 -9.91 -49.17 -26.45
C SER A 1012 -9.56 -47.80 -25.84
N GLY A 1013 -9.82 -47.61 -24.54
CA GLY A 1013 -9.94 -46.32 -23.86
C GLY A 1013 -8.96 -45.24 -24.33
N LYS A 1014 -7.67 -45.42 -24.05
CA LYS A 1014 -6.62 -44.45 -24.41
C LYS A 1014 -6.29 -44.35 -25.90
N ASN A 1015 -6.58 -45.40 -26.69
CA ASN A 1015 -6.34 -45.41 -28.13
C ASN A 1015 -7.48 -44.71 -28.89
N ALA A 1016 -8.71 -44.76 -28.39
CA ALA A 1016 -9.91 -44.26 -29.08
C ALA A 1016 -9.81 -42.78 -29.48
N ALA A 1017 -9.20 -41.94 -28.63
CA ALA A 1017 -9.01 -40.51 -28.93
C ALA A 1017 -8.04 -40.24 -30.09
N ALA A 1018 -7.10 -41.16 -30.38
CA ALA A 1018 -6.22 -41.07 -31.53
C ALA A 1018 -6.85 -41.66 -32.82
N HIS A 1019 -7.88 -42.50 -32.70
CA HIS A 1019 -8.48 -43.27 -33.79
C HIS A 1019 -9.88 -42.78 -34.21
N VAL A 1020 -10.15 -41.47 -34.07
CA VAL A 1020 -11.46 -40.85 -34.35
C VAL A 1020 -12.03 -41.13 -35.75
N ASN A 1021 -11.16 -41.33 -36.74
CA ASN A 1021 -11.54 -41.55 -38.13
C ASN A 1021 -12.00 -42.99 -38.44
N VAL A 1022 -11.86 -43.94 -37.51
CA VAL A 1022 -12.24 -45.36 -37.73
C VAL A 1022 -13.71 -45.51 -38.13
N ALA A 1023 -14.63 -44.72 -37.56
CA ALA A 1023 -16.03 -44.75 -37.96
C ALA A 1023 -16.28 -44.33 -39.44
N ALA A 1024 -15.36 -43.58 -40.05
CA ALA A 1024 -15.46 -43.20 -41.46
C ALA A 1024 -14.94 -44.29 -42.43
N THR A 1025 -14.06 -45.20 -41.98
CA THR A 1025 -13.52 -46.29 -42.81
C THR A 1025 -14.41 -47.54 -42.83
N LEU A 1026 -15.34 -47.67 -41.88
CA LEU A 1026 -16.27 -48.80 -41.79
C LEU A 1026 -17.35 -48.74 -42.89
N ARG A 1027 -17.41 -49.80 -43.70
CA ARG A 1027 -18.43 -49.97 -44.77
C ARG A 1027 -19.78 -50.45 -44.24
N ASP A 1028 -19.81 -51.20 -43.13
CA ASP A 1028 -21.04 -51.64 -42.49
C ASP A 1028 -21.65 -50.49 -41.66
N GLN A 1029 -22.88 -50.12 -42.01
CA GLN A 1029 -23.64 -49.05 -41.36
C GLN A 1029 -24.04 -49.41 -39.90
N ALA A 1030 -24.17 -50.70 -39.57
CA ALA A 1030 -24.45 -51.15 -38.20
C ALA A 1030 -23.20 -51.00 -37.32
N GLN A 1031 -22.04 -51.49 -37.77
CA GLN A 1031 -20.75 -51.30 -37.09
C GLN A 1031 -20.43 -49.81 -36.91
N ARG A 1032 -20.56 -49.01 -37.97
CA ARG A 1032 -20.34 -47.56 -37.93
C ARG A 1032 -21.24 -46.87 -36.90
N ARG A 1033 -22.56 -47.14 -36.92
CA ARG A 1033 -23.49 -46.59 -35.91
C ARG A 1033 -23.15 -47.05 -34.49
N ALA A 1034 -22.62 -48.26 -34.31
CA ALA A 1034 -22.16 -48.75 -33.00
C ALA A 1034 -20.97 -47.95 -32.49
N VAL A 1035 -20.00 -47.62 -33.35
CA VAL A 1035 -18.84 -46.76 -33.00
C VAL A 1035 -19.30 -45.31 -32.73
N GLU A 1036 -20.07 -44.69 -33.62
CA GLU A 1036 -20.64 -43.34 -33.43
C GLU A 1036 -21.41 -43.25 -32.09
N SER A 1037 -22.18 -44.30 -31.74
CA SER A 1037 -22.90 -44.41 -30.47
C SER A 1037 -22.00 -44.62 -29.26
N ALA A 1038 -20.90 -45.36 -29.40
CA ALA A 1038 -19.94 -45.61 -28.31
C ALA A 1038 -19.21 -44.34 -27.89
N PHE A 1039 -18.71 -43.56 -28.87
CA PHE A 1039 -18.13 -42.24 -28.61
C PHE A 1039 -19.15 -41.30 -27.96
N ALA A 1040 -20.36 -41.18 -28.53
CA ALA A 1040 -21.40 -40.31 -27.97
C ALA A 1040 -21.79 -40.68 -26.53
N ALA A 1041 -21.97 -41.99 -26.24
CA ALA A 1041 -22.29 -42.47 -24.90
C ALA A 1041 -21.17 -42.19 -23.88
N SER A 1042 -19.91 -42.29 -24.30
CA SER A 1042 -18.75 -42.01 -23.43
C SER A 1042 -18.56 -40.53 -23.16
N MET A 1043 -18.76 -39.68 -24.17
CA MET A 1043 -18.76 -38.23 -23.99
C MET A 1043 -19.93 -37.74 -23.14
N ARG A 1044 -21.11 -38.38 -23.22
CA ARG A 1044 -22.25 -38.06 -22.33
C ARG A 1044 -21.90 -38.21 -20.85
N ASN A 1045 -21.17 -39.27 -20.48
CA ASN A 1045 -20.76 -39.49 -19.09
C ASN A 1045 -19.80 -38.39 -18.60
N MET A 1046 -18.93 -37.90 -19.49
CA MET A 1046 -18.06 -36.76 -19.25
C MET A 1046 -18.87 -35.43 -19.14
N TRP A 1047 -19.87 -35.19 -19.99
CA TRP A 1047 -20.74 -34.01 -19.89
C TRP A 1047 -21.58 -33.97 -18.60
N ILE A 1048 -21.99 -35.12 -18.05
CA ILE A 1048 -22.63 -35.20 -16.73
C ILE A 1048 -21.68 -34.66 -15.65
N VAL A 1049 -20.41 -35.08 -15.65
CA VAL A 1049 -19.39 -34.60 -14.70
C VAL A 1049 -19.17 -33.09 -14.83
N PHE A 1050 -19.08 -32.55 -16.05
CA PHE A 1050 -18.95 -31.10 -16.25
C PHE A 1050 -20.22 -30.31 -15.91
N CYS A 1051 -21.41 -30.89 -16.04
CA CYS A 1051 -22.65 -30.28 -15.53
C CYS A 1051 -22.66 -30.17 -14.00
N CYS A 1052 -22.08 -31.15 -13.28
CA CYS A 1052 -21.88 -31.05 -11.83
C CYS A 1052 -20.90 -29.92 -11.45
N PHE A 1053 -19.82 -29.72 -12.23
CA PHE A 1053 -18.94 -28.55 -12.03
C PHE A 1053 -19.64 -27.22 -12.37
N GLY A 1054 -20.51 -27.18 -13.39
CA GLY A 1054 -21.42 -26.05 -13.61
C GLY A 1054 -22.24 -25.72 -12.34
N PHE A 1055 -22.89 -26.71 -11.73
CA PHE A 1055 -23.63 -26.51 -10.48
C PHE A 1055 -22.75 -26.01 -9.33
N LEU A 1056 -21.51 -26.51 -9.19
CA LEU A 1056 -20.54 -26.00 -8.21
C LEU A 1056 -20.08 -24.55 -8.52
N THR A 1057 -20.13 -24.12 -9.78
CA THR A 1057 -19.96 -22.71 -10.18
C THR A 1057 -21.12 -21.86 -9.62
N ILE A 1058 -22.37 -22.33 -9.72
CA ILE A 1058 -23.54 -21.66 -9.13
C ILE A 1058 -23.39 -21.57 -7.60
N ALA A 1059 -23.06 -22.68 -6.94
CA ALA A 1059 -22.87 -22.73 -5.49
C ALA A 1059 -21.77 -21.77 -5.01
N SER A 1060 -20.63 -21.72 -5.72
CA SER A 1060 -19.54 -20.79 -5.43
C SER A 1060 -19.96 -19.32 -5.63
N SER A 1061 -20.79 -19.05 -6.65
CA SER A 1061 -21.28 -17.70 -6.95
C SER A 1061 -22.17 -17.11 -5.85
N ALA A 1062 -22.84 -17.95 -5.05
CA ALA A 1062 -23.68 -17.51 -3.93
C ALA A 1062 -22.86 -16.86 -2.79
N LEU A 1063 -21.57 -17.17 -2.69
CA LEU A 1063 -20.64 -16.56 -1.71
C LEU A 1063 -20.17 -15.15 -2.12
N VAL A 1064 -20.38 -14.74 -3.37
CA VAL A 1064 -19.90 -13.46 -3.90
C VAL A 1064 -20.73 -12.30 -3.34
N LYS A 1065 -20.07 -11.43 -2.57
CA LYS A 1065 -20.65 -10.20 -2.01
C LYS A 1065 -20.78 -9.13 -3.11
N SER A 1066 -21.48 -8.04 -2.80
CA SER A 1066 -21.58 -6.86 -3.69
C SER A 1066 -20.88 -5.68 -3.03
N LYS A 1067 -19.94 -5.05 -3.75
CA LYS A 1067 -19.21 -3.85 -3.31
C LYS A 1067 -19.23 -2.79 -4.41
N LYS A 1068 -19.47 -1.53 -4.04
CA LYS A 1068 -19.55 -0.39 -4.96
C LYS A 1068 -18.14 -0.06 -5.47
N LEU A 1069 -17.88 -0.29 -6.77
CA LEU A 1069 -16.59 0.01 -7.39
C LEU A 1069 -16.28 1.52 -7.35
N SER A 1070 -15.04 1.88 -6.98
CA SER A 1070 -14.60 3.29 -6.95
C SER A 1070 -14.43 3.87 -8.36
N ARG A 1071 -14.36 5.20 -8.44
CA ARG A 1071 -14.00 5.96 -9.65
C ARG A 1071 -12.61 6.59 -9.57
N GLU A 1072 -11.96 6.51 -8.41
CA GLU A 1072 -10.64 7.10 -8.16
C GLU A 1072 -9.52 6.15 -8.56
N HIS A 1073 -8.34 6.72 -8.83
CA HIS A 1073 -7.14 6.00 -9.23
C HIS A 1073 -5.99 6.37 -8.31
N THR A 1074 -5.40 5.35 -7.71
CA THR A 1074 -4.09 5.39 -7.05
C THR A 1074 -3.14 4.59 -7.92
N GLU A 1075 -2.33 5.28 -8.73
CA GLU A 1075 -1.21 4.67 -9.46
C GLU A 1075 -0.11 4.42 -8.41
N THR A 1076 0.12 3.17 -8.03
CA THR A 1076 1.14 2.81 -7.04
C THR A 1076 2.54 2.88 -7.66
N GLU A 1077 3.30 3.90 -7.25
CA GLU A 1077 4.74 3.75 -7.16
C GLU A 1077 5.06 2.87 -5.94
N VAL A 1078 5.97 1.91 -6.12
CA VAL A 1078 6.35 0.86 -5.15
C VAL A 1078 7.86 0.98 -4.91
#